data_AF-A0A535R110-F1
#
_entry.id   AF-A0A535R110-F1
#
_cell.length_a   1.000
_cell.length_b   1.000
_cell.length_c   1.000
_cell.angle_alpha   90.00
_cell.angle_beta   90.00
_cell.angle_gamma   90.00
#
_symmetry.space_group_name_H-M   'P 1'
#
loop_
_entity.id
_entity.type
_entity.pdbx_description
1 polymer ?
#
loop_
_entity_poly.entity_id
_entity_poly.type
_entity_poly.pdbx_seq_one_letter_code
_entity_poly.pdbx_strand_id
1 'polypeptide(L)'
;MRRWDPARTPSFEAPILPAEPLRCDDGPHPALPRRRGRESEEDRSQMSASTTEATLVEAGLRAEIRLLGQLLGETLREHEGLPLYELEESIRLRTKALRQQHDAADEAALVAELDRIPLEDAARLVRAFATYFQLVNLAELERQARSVQESGDERGEFDRLLAACVAQHVPAERVARTLEQLEVRPVLTAHPTEAVRRSILDHQDRIGEELARLRAPLSTQERNRVRERVATQVEILWHTDEVRSVRPRVLDEVGNALFYLERTFFDAIPEVHEQLVEALTAHYPGIGAPLDPPIRLGSWVGSDQDGNPNANAEMLTETLRLQRRTLLIRYRERVRELARDLSQSTRLTQVSEELTVSIARDERELEAYADTLSPGTHDEPYRRKLSFIWRRLGATLEGEPGAYASVDDMVADLDLLDASLRQNAGTAVAQGDLLRLRRQVRVFGFIGAHLDVRQHRAVVRAAALEVVNRLGAAADRRRSATLNPPPISLDASRWSPATGNLLATLSAMAAAQKAAPGSAQTFILSMTENGDDILQTLFLAGLAGLHNLTTDPPRSDVDIVPLFETSEALERAPAIIESLLSDPAYARQLDGRGGIQEVMLGYSDSNKEVGYLSAAWALDRAHEAIATVVARHGRRLRIFHGRGGTVGRGGGPTHEAILAQPAGAPEPMIKITEQGEVIHRKYARPETARHNLELVLGAMLEHVLMPAEVREPHAAWRAAMDAMSEASRKRYRALVYEDPGFQAYFQQATPIEEIAQLNTGSRPVSRGGTFAVEDLRAIPWVFAWMQNRHLLPAWYGTGSAFADFAQRPGGLECLRDMYQHWLFFRSLVDNLQMVIAKADMRIARQYATLVSDARERDRLYSIIETEFQRAHDAVLQITGQEAVLERQPQLLASLRLRDPYIDPMSYFQVRLLRELRRLPAGDPRRAAHLQAVLRTINGIAAGLQNTG
;
A
#
# COMPACT_ATOMS: atom_id res chain seq x y z
N MET A 1 -31.19 -49.83 23.87
CA MET A 1 -32.51 -50.54 23.92
C MET A 1 -33.58 -49.50 23.66
N ARG A 2 -34.48 -49.50 22.65
CA ARG A 2 -34.87 -50.34 21.48
C ARG A 2 -35.32 -49.31 20.39
N ARG A 3 -34.82 -49.30 19.14
CA ARG A 3 -35.31 -49.99 17.89
C ARG A 3 -36.83 -49.83 17.67
N TRP A 4 -37.39 -49.45 16.51
CA TRP A 4 -37.07 -49.80 15.11
C TRP A 4 -37.91 -48.96 14.09
N ASP A 5 -37.39 -48.84 12.86
CA ASP A 5 -37.97 -48.36 11.57
C ASP A 5 -38.73 -49.52 10.85
N PRO A 6 -39.64 -49.32 9.85
CA PRO A 6 -39.24 -49.18 8.44
C PRO A 6 -40.17 -48.38 7.47
N ALA A 7 -39.50 -47.62 6.59
CA ALA A 7 -39.73 -47.21 5.19
C ALA A 7 -40.82 -47.81 4.25
N ARG A 8 -41.30 -46.93 3.31
CA ARG A 8 -41.40 -47.03 1.81
C ARG A 8 -42.74 -46.63 1.11
N THR A 9 -42.53 -45.75 0.13
CA THR A 9 -43.27 -45.17 -1.02
C THR A 9 -44.12 -46.12 -1.90
N PRO A 10 -45.03 -45.64 -2.80
CA PRO A 10 -44.65 -45.13 -4.13
C PRO A 10 -45.56 -44.01 -4.73
N SER A 11 -45.28 -43.71 -6.00
CA SER A 11 -45.43 -42.49 -6.79
C SER A 11 -46.33 -42.63 -8.05
N PHE A 12 -46.63 -41.47 -8.67
CA PHE A 12 -47.04 -41.18 -10.07
C PHE A 12 -48.52 -41.33 -10.52
N GLU A 13 -49.10 -40.25 -11.06
CA GLU A 13 -49.51 -40.10 -12.49
C GLU A 13 -50.24 -38.75 -12.77
N ALA A 14 -50.12 -38.26 -14.01
CA ALA A 14 -50.86 -37.13 -14.63
C ALA A 14 -51.80 -37.71 -15.74
N PRO A 15 -52.47 -36.98 -16.67
CA PRO A 15 -52.87 -35.55 -16.81
C PRO A 15 -54.32 -35.33 -17.43
N ILE A 16 -54.62 -34.07 -17.82
CA ILE A 16 -55.50 -33.55 -18.93
C ILE A 16 -56.97 -33.08 -18.66
N LEU A 17 -57.22 -31.84 -19.15
CA LEU A 17 -58.41 -30.94 -19.33
C LEU A 17 -59.64 -31.55 -20.09
N PRO A 18 -60.78 -30.85 -20.45
CA PRO A 18 -61.11 -29.39 -20.48
C PRO A 18 -62.59 -28.97 -20.15
N ALA A 19 -62.91 -27.65 -20.20
CA ALA A 19 -64.01 -27.03 -21.00
C ALA A 19 -64.61 -25.71 -20.40
N GLU A 20 -64.70 -24.66 -21.24
CA GLU A 20 -65.55 -23.44 -21.17
C GLU A 20 -66.85 -23.65 -22.01
N PRO A 21 -67.97 -22.86 -21.92
CA PRO A 21 -68.15 -21.66 -22.80
C PRO A 21 -69.27 -20.57 -22.52
N LEU A 22 -69.10 -19.36 -23.14
CA LEU A 22 -70.05 -18.45 -23.88
C LEU A 22 -71.23 -17.72 -23.14
N ARG A 23 -71.79 -16.53 -23.50
CA ARG A 23 -71.79 -15.61 -24.68
C ARG A 23 -72.53 -14.28 -24.38
N CYS A 24 -72.33 -13.21 -25.19
CA CYS A 24 -73.38 -12.47 -25.95
C CYS A 24 -72.82 -11.29 -26.81
N ASP A 25 -73.39 -11.13 -28.02
CA ASP A 25 -73.08 -10.21 -29.15
C ASP A 25 -74.17 -9.11 -29.35
N ASP A 26 -73.84 -7.97 -30.02
CA ASP A 26 -74.40 -7.52 -31.33
C ASP A 26 -74.06 -6.04 -31.72
N GLY A 27 -73.77 -5.80 -33.03
CA GLY A 27 -73.12 -4.62 -33.69
C GLY A 27 -73.97 -3.36 -34.05
N PRO A 28 -73.78 -2.58 -35.18
CA PRO A 28 -73.06 -2.85 -36.46
C PRO A 28 -72.25 -1.67 -37.17
N HIS A 29 -71.62 -2.00 -38.33
CA HIS A 29 -70.80 -1.33 -39.40
C HIS A 29 -71.16 0.09 -39.96
N PRO A 30 -70.43 0.78 -40.93
CA PRO A 30 -69.35 0.37 -41.89
C PRO A 30 -68.18 1.38 -42.26
N ALA A 31 -67.25 0.89 -43.10
CA ALA A 31 -66.47 1.54 -44.20
C ALA A 31 -65.03 2.13 -44.00
N LEU A 32 -64.07 1.49 -44.69
CA LEU A 32 -62.67 1.89 -44.97
C LEU A 32 -62.54 2.50 -46.39
N PRO A 33 -61.49 3.30 -46.71
CA PRO A 33 -60.37 2.70 -47.44
C PRO A 33 -58.95 3.20 -47.06
N ARG A 34 -58.05 2.22 -46.84
CA ARG A 34 -56.61 2.12 -47.18
C ARG A 34 -55.68 3.36 -47.03
N ARG A 35 -54.67 3.23 -46.14
CA ARG A 35 -53.24 3.11 -46.52
C ARG A 35 -52.33 2.77 -45.32
N ARG A 36 -51.42 1.83 -45.59
CA ARG A 36 -50.26 1.29 -44.85
C ARG A 36 -49.82 2.01 -43.56
N GLY A 37 -49.70 1.22 -42.49
CA GLY A 37 -49.03 1.58 -41.26
C GLY A 37 -47.52 1.77 -41.43
N ARG A 38 -47.00 2.70 -40.61
CA ARG A 38 -45.64 2.76 -40.10
C ARG A 38 -45.81 3.07 -38.61
N GLU A 39 -45.43 2.12 -37.78
CA GLU A 39 -45.38 2.23 -36.32
C GLU A 39 -44.41 3.35 -35.93
N SER A 40 -44.81 4.17 -34.97
CA SER A 40 -44.03 5.26 -34.40
C SER A 40 -43.90 5.09 -32.90
N GLU A 41 -42.65 5.18 -32.44
CA GLU A 41 -42.22 5.80 -31.18
C GLU A 41 -42.89 5.32 -29.89
N GLU A 42 -42.48 4.15 -29.41
CA GLU A 42 -42.54 3.81 -28.00
C GLU A 42 -41.43 2.80 -27.69
N ASP A 43 -40.16 3.21 -27.85
CA ASP A 43 -39.01 2.42 -27.36
C ASP A 43 -37.80 3.32 -27.08
N ARG A 44 -37.91 4.17 -26.05
CA ARG A 44 -36.81 5.02 -25.52
C ARG A 44 -36.91 5.24 -24.00
N SER A 45 -37.30 4.24 -23.24
CA SER A 45 -37.39 4.35 -21.77
C SER A 45 -36.89 3.11 -21.02
N GLN A 46 -35.71 2.62 -21.38
CA GLN A 46 -34.90 1.77 -20.49
C GLN A 46 -33.40 2.12 -20.61
N MET A 47 -33.04 3.36 -20.27
CA MET A 47 -31.70 3.64 -19.75
C MET A 47 -31.66 3.14 -18.30
N SER A 48 -30.80 2.17 -17.99
CA SER A 48 -30.71 1.59 -16.65
C SER A 48 -30.36 2.66 -15.61
N ALA A 49 -30.90 2.52 -14.39
CA ALA A 49 -30.60 3.40 -13.26
C ALA A 49 -29.08 3.54 -13.02
N SER A 50 -28.30 2.45 -13.20
CA SER A 50 -26.84 2.47 -13.06
C SER A 50 -26.12 3.37 -14.08
N THR A 51 -26.66 3.50 -15.29
CA THR A 51 -26.08 4.37 -16.33
C THR A 51 -26.36 5.84 -16.04
N THR A 52 -27.57 6.14 -15.56
CA THR A 52 -28.00 7.50 -15.22
C THR A 52 -27.29 8.00 -13.96
N GLU A 53 -27.11 7.12 -12.98
CA GLU A 53 -26.38 7.38 -11.74
C GLU A 53 -24.87 7.56 -12.00
N ALA A 54 -24.25 6.72 -12.84
CA ALA A 54 -22.88 6.93 -13.31
C ALA A 54 -22.69 8.27 -14.05
N THR A 55 -23.69 8.69 -14.84
CA THR A 55 -23.64 9.96 -15.60
C THR A 55 -23.74 11.19 -14.70
N LEU A 56 -24.60 11.16 -13.66
CA LEU A 56 -24.72 12.23 -12.65
C LEU A 56 -23.50 12.29 -11.73
N VAL A 57 -22.95 11.13 -11.37
CA VAL A 57 -21.72 10.96 -10.59
C VAL A 57 -20.50 11.53 -11.32
N GLU A 58 -20.38 11.27 -12.62
CA GLU A 58 -19.30 11.79 -13.46
C GLU A 58 -19.39 13.32 -13.63
N ALA A 59 -20.61 13.88 -13.58
CA ALA A 59 -20.83 15.32 -13.64
C ALA A 59 -20.24 16.06 -12.42
N GLY A 60 -20.30 15.46 -11.22
CA GLY A 60 -19.73 16.04 -9.99
C GLY A 60 -18.20 16.12 -10.01
N LEU A 61 -17.52 15.02 -10.37
CA LEU A 61 -16.06 15.01 -10.52
C LEU A 61 -15.60 15.99 -11.61
N ARG A 62 -16.27 16.00 -12.76
CA ARG A 62 -15.97 16.95 -13.84
C ARG A 62 -16.17 18.40 -13.41
N ALA A 63 -17.14 18.70 -12.54
CA ALA A 63 -17.36 20.04 -12.01
C ALA A 63 -16.23 20.47 -11.04
N GLU A 64 -15.78 19.58 -10.16
CA GLU A 64 -14.65 19.85 -9.25
C GLU A 64 -13.34 20.04 -10.03
N ILE A 65 -13.04 19.17 -11.00
CA ILE A 65 -11.89 19.33 -11.91
C ILE A 65 -11.98 20.64 -12.68
N ARG A 66 -13.16 21.00 -13.19
CA ARG A 66 -13.35 22.27 -13.91
C ARG A 66 -13.13 23.48 -13.01
N LEU A 67 -13.63 23.44 -11.77
CA LEU A 67 -13.40 24.51 -10.80
C LEU A 67 -11.91 24.69 -10.52
N LEU A 68 -11.22 23.60 -10.17
CA LEU A 68 -9.79 23.66 -9.87
C LEU A 68 -8.96 24.09 -11.08
N GLY A 69 -9.30 23.59 -12.27
CA GLY A 69 -8.65 24.00 -13.51
C GLY A 69 -8.90 25.47 -13.85
N GLN A 70 -10.12 25.97 -13.62
CA GLN A 70 -10.44 27.38 -13.80
C GLN A 70 -9.62 28.26 -12.83
N LEU A 71 -9.54 27.88 -11.56
CA LEU A 71 -8.78 28.63 -10.55
C LEU A 71 -7.28 28.64 -10.88
N LEU A 72 -6.72 27.52 -11.32
CA LEU A 72 -5.32 27.49 -11.77
C LEU A 72 -5.13 28.33 -13.05
N GLY A 73 -6.06 28.29 -13.99
CA GLY A 73 -6.03 29.14 -15.19
C GLY A 73 -6.10 30.65 -14.85
N GLU A 74 -6.91 31.03 -13.85
CA GLU A 74 -6.95 32.40 -13.30
C GLU A 74 -5.57 32.77 -12.72
N THR A 75 -4.98 31.91 -11.88
CA THR A 75 -3.62 32.08 -11.35
C THR A 75 -2.56 32.23 -12.47
N LEU A 76 -2.60 31.39 -13.51
CA LEU A 76 -1.66 31.47 -14.62
C LEU A 76 -1.78 32.80 -15.37
N ARG A 77 -3.02 33.27 -15.63
CA ARG A 77 -3.26 34.55 -16.31
C ARG A 77 -2.76 35.74 -15.50
N GLU A 78 -2.93 35.70 -14.19
CA GLU A 78 -2.51 36.78 -13.29
C GLU A 78 -1.00 36.83 -13.09
N HIS A 79 -0.34 35.68 -12.94
CA HIS A 79 1.08 35.63 -12.58
C HIS A 79 2.04 35.42 -13.76
N GLU A 80 1.61 34.72 -14.81
CA GLU A 80 2.46 34.41 -15.98
C GLU A 80 1.99 35.12 -17.26
N GLY A 81 0.77 35.65 -17.26
CA GLY A 81 0.19 36.39 -18.38
C GLY A 81 -0.61 35.53 -19.36
N LEU A 82 -1.44 36.19 -20.18
CA LEU A 82 -2.32 35.55 -21.15
C LEU A 82 -1.58 34.67 -22.19
N PRO A 83 -0.41 35.06 -22.75
CA PRO A 83 0.26 34.26 -23.77
C PRO A 83 0.69 32.87 -23.29
N LEU A 84 1.19 32.73 -22.05
CA LEU A 84 1.61 31.42 -21.52
C LEU A 84 0.40 30.51 -21.28
N TYR A 85 -0.70 31.07 -20.77
CA TYR A 85 -1.96 30.35 -20.58
C TYR A 85 -2.52 29.82 -21.92
N GLU A 86 -2.55 30.65 -22.97
CA GLU A 86 -3.01 30.23 -24.30
C GLU A 86 -2.11 29.15 -24.92
N LEU A 87 -0.80 29.24 -24.69
CA LEU A 87 0.17 28.23 -25.13
C LEU A 87 -0.04 26.88 -24.41
N GLU A 88 -0.25 26.91 -23.09
CA GLU A 88 -0.58 25.72 -22.28
C GLU A 88 -1.84 25.03 -22.81
N GLU A 89 -2.94 25.77 -22.96
CA GLU A 89 -4.21 25.25 -23.46
C GLU A 89 -4.09 24.68 -24.88
N SER A 90 -3.34 25.34 -25.77
CA SER A 90 -3.07 24.85 -27.13
C SER A 90 -2.37 23.49 -27.11
N ILE A 91 -1.29 23.35 -26.33
CA ILE A 91 -0.53 22.10 -26.21
C ILE A 91 -1.40 20.99 -25.62
N ARG A 92 -2.19 21.29 -24.58
CA ARG A 92 -3.11 20.34 -23.94
C ARG A 92 -4.17 19.81 -24.90
N LEU A 93 -4.76 20.69 -25.72
CA LEU A 93 -5.79 20.29 -26.70
C LEU A 93 -5.21 19.42 -27.82
N ARG A 94 -4.01 19.75 -28.32
CA ARG A 94 -3.36 18.99 -29.39
C ARG A 94 -2.88 17.61 -28.94
N THR A 95 -2.27 17.51 -27.76
CA THR A 95 -1.88 16.21 -27.18
C THR A 95 -3.10 15.32 -26.92
N LYS A 96 -4.20 15.89 -26.44
CA LYS A 96 -5.48 15.20 -26.31
C LYS A 96 -6.00 14.69 -27.66
N ALA A 97 -5.95 15.51 -28.71
CA ALA A 97 -6.37 15.10 -30.06
C ALA A 97 -5.51 13.95 -30.59
N LEU A 98 -4.19 14.03 -30.45
CA LEU A 98 -3.26 12.98 -30.86
C LEU A 98 -3.50 11.64 -30.17
N ARG A 99 -3.96 11.65 -28.92
CA ARG A 99 -4.31 10.43 -28.19
C ARG A 99 -5.65 9.83 -28.65
N GLN A 100 -6.62 10.66 -29.02
CA GLN A 100 -7.90 10.19 -29.55
C GLN A 100 -7.76 9.64 -30.97
N GLN A 101 -6.97 10.31 -31.80
CA GLN A 101 -6.68 9.92 -33.16
C GLN A 101 -5.25 10.30 -33.49
N HIS A 102 -4.39 9.30 -33.61
CA HIS A 102 -2.98 9.54 -33.92
C HIS A 102 -2.80 9.91 -35.40
N ASP A 103 -2.15 11.04 -35.62
CA ASP A 103 -1.63 11.47 -36.92
C ASP A 103 -0.15 11.85 -36.76
N ALA A 104 0.70 11.25 -37.59
CA ALA A 104 2.16 11.42 -37.50
C ALA A 104 2.62 12.82 -37.93
N ALA A 105 1.90 13.48 -38.84
CA ALA A 105 2.23 14.83 -39.27
C ALA A 105 1.86 15.85 -38.18
N ASP A 106 0.71 15.67 -37.51
CA ASP A 106 0.29 16.51 -36.38
C ASP A 106 1.23 16.36 -35.18
N GLU A 107 1.71 15.14 -34.89
CA GLU A 107 2.71 14.90 -33.84
C GLU A 107 4.04 15.58 -34.19
N ALA A 108 4.52 15.42 -35.43
CA ALA A 108 5.74 16.08 -35.88
C ALA A 108 5.63 17.61 -35.81
N ALA A 109 4.47 18.18 -36.16
CA ALA A 109 4.20 19.60 -36.04
C ALA A 109 4.17 20.06 -34.58
N LEU A 110 3.63 19.25 -33.66
CA LEU A 110 3.65 19.54 -32.22
C LEU A 110 5.09 19.55 -31.70
N VAL A 111 5.88 18.50 -31.99
CA VAL A 111 7.28 18.42 -31.57
C VAL A 111 8.09 19.61 -32.10
N ALA A 112 7.89 20.00 -33.36
CA ALA A 112 8.57 21.14 -33.95
C ALA A 112 8.18 22.49 -33.32
N GLU A 113 6.94 22.64 -32.85
CA GLU A 113 6.50 23.80 -32.07
C GLU A 113 7.13 23.80 -30.68
N LEU A 114 7.06 22.66 -29.98
CA LEU A 114 7.65 22.49 -28.67
C LEU A 114 9.15 22.81 -28.69
N ASP A 115 9.88 22.42 -29.73
CA ASP A 115 11.32 22.71 -29.92
C ASP A 115 11.64 24.22 -30.02
N ARG A 116 10.65 25.08 -30.35
CA ARG A 116 10.85 26.54 -30.47
C ARG A 116 10.55 27.31 -29.19
N ILE A 117 9.89 26.69 -28.21
CA ILE A 117 9.51 27.34 -26.96
C ILE A 117 10.78 27.66 -26.14
N PRO A 118 10.97 28.87 -25.61
CA PRO A 118 12.10 29.17 -24.73
C PRO A 118 12.16 28.25 -23.51
N LEU A 119 13.36 27.95 -23.02
CA LEU A 119 13.55 27.04 -21.87
C LEU A 119 12.76 27.49 -20.62
N GLU A 120 12.72 28.80 -20.36
CA GLU A 120 12.00 29.36 -19.22
C GLU A 120 10.48 29.10 -19.32
N ASP A 121 9.91 29.30 -20.51
CA ASP A 121 8.50 29.02 -20.77
C ASP A 121 8.22 27.51 -20.71
N ALA A 122 9.11 26.69 -21.26
CA ALA A 122 9.00 25.23 -21.17
C ALA A 122 8.98 24.76 -19.70
N ALA A 123 9.84 25.31 -18.84
CA ALA A 123 9.87 24.99 -17.42
C ALA A 123 8.57 25.42 -16.70
N ARG A 124 8.01 26.59 -17.04
CA ARG A 124 6.73 27.07 -16.48
C ARG A 124 5.54 26.24 -16.96
N LEU A 125 5.54 25.83 -18.23
CA LEU A 125 4.52 24.94 -18.80
C LEU A 125 4.55 23.56 -18.14
N VAL A 126 5.74 22.98 -17.95
CA VAL A 126 5.88 21.72 -17.20
C VAL A 126 5.34 21.85 -15.79
N ARG A 127 5.63 22.96 -15.10
CA ARG A 127 5.05 23.24 -13.78
C ARG A 127 3.53 23.33 -13.84
N ALA A 128 2.97 24.04 -14.83
CA ALA A 128 1.52 24.15 -15.02
C ALA A 128 0.88 22.77 -15.17
N PHE A 129 1.38 21.93 -16.07
CA PHE A 129 0.87 20.56 -16.27
C PHE A 129 0.99 19.71 -15.00
N ALA A 130 2.09 19.82 -14.25
CA ALA A 130 2.27 19.13 -12.98
C ALA A 130 1.26 19.61 -11.91
N THR A 131 1.02 20.91 -11.79
CA THR A 131 0.04 21.48 -10.84
C THR A 131 -1.39 21.11 -11.22
N TYR A 132 -1.79 21.19 -12.49
CA TYR A 132 -3.09 20.70 -12.95
C TYR A 132 -3.29 19.25 -12.55
N PHE A 133 -2.28 18.43 -12.79
CA PHE A 133 -2.33 17.02 -12.45
C PHE A 133 -2.48 16.78 -10.93
N GLN A 134 -1.76 17.50 -10.08
CA GLN A 134 -1.92 17.44 -8.62
C GLN A 134 -3.36 17.77 -8.19
N LEU A 135 -4.00 18.75 -8.83
CA LEU A 135 -5.38 19.14 -8.56
C LEU A 135 -6.39 18.10 -9.07
N VAL A 136 -6.14 17.48 -10.22
CA VAL A 136 -6.96 16.37 -10.74
C VAL A 136 -6.89 15.17 -9.79
N ASN A 137 -5.69 14.78 -9.35
CA ASN A 137 -5.52 13.70 -8.38
C ASN A 137 -6.26 13.97 -7.07
N LEU A 138 -6.23 15.22 -6.59
CA LEU A 138 -6.98 15.62 -5.40
C LEU A 138 -8.49 15.48 -5.63
N ALA A 139 -9.02 15.94 -6.77
CA ALA A 139 -10.43 15.78 -7.09
C ALA A 139 -10.84 14.29 -7.21
N GLU A 140 -9.98 13.44 -7.78
CA GLU A 140 -10.19 11.99 -7.83
C GLU A 140 -10.21 11.37 -6.43
N LEU A 141 -9.25 11.74 -5.56
CA LEU A 141 -9.17 11.29 -4.18
C LEU A 141 -10.44 11.66 -3.39
N GLU A 142 -10.88 12.91 -3.53
CA GLU A 142 -12.12 13.41 -2.94
C GLU A 142 -13.37 12.68 -3.46
N ARG A 143 -13.42 12.39 -4.76
CA ARG A 143 -14.50 11.57 -5.35
C ARG A 143 -14.48 10.16 -4.79
N GLN A 144 -13.31 9.55 -4.63
CA GLN A 144 -13.15 8.20 -4.10
C GLN A 144 -13.64 8.14 -2.65
N ALA A 145 -13.21 9.09 -1.80
CA ALA A 145 -13.69 9.21 -0.42
C ALA A 145 -15.22 9.36 -0.36
N ARG A 146 -15.80 10.20 -1.22
CA ARG A 146 -17.25 10.37 -1.34
C ARG A 146 -17.94 9.11 -1.85
N SER A 147 -17.38 8.42 -2.84
CA SER A 147 -17.95 7.19 -3.38
C SER A 147 -18.03 6.12 -2.31
N VAL A 148 -17.02 5.99 -1.45
CA VAL A 148 -17.05 5.07 -0.31
C VAL A 148 -18.21 5.41 0.64
N GLN A 149 -18.50 6.68 0.87
CA GLN A 149 -19.64 7.09 1.71
C GLN A 149 -21.01 6.86 1.03
N GLU A 150 -21.12 7.15 -0.27
CA GLU A 150 -22.36 7.01 -1.05
C GLU A 150 -22.70 5.54 -1.36
N SER A 151 -21.68 4.74 -1.66
CA SER A 151 -21.81 3.31 -2.00
C SER A 151 -21.81 2.38 -0.81
N GLY A 152 -21.82 2.94 0.42
CA GLY A 152 -22.03 2.16 1.63
C GLY A 152 -23.34 1.39 1.48
N ASP A 153 -23.23 0.15 1.03
CA ASP A 153 -24.27 -0.86 1.11
C ASP A 153 -24.81 -0.80 2.54
N GLU A 154 -26.12 -0.93 2.75
CA GLU A 154 -26.71 -0.84 4.11
C GLU A 154 -26.05 -1.87 5.07
N ARG A 155 -25.31 -2.83 4.51
CA ARG A 155 -24.50 -3.86 5.16
C ARG A 155 -23.03 -3.77 4.68
N GLY A 156 -22.10 -3.39 5.55
CA GLY A 156 -20.66 -3.25 5.24
C GLY A 156 -19.95 -4.55 4.81
N GLU A 157 -18.65 -4.50 4.46
CA GLU A 157 -17.89 -5.65 3.91
C GLU A 157 -17.88 -6.83 4.89
N PHE A 158 -17.63 -6.56 6.16
CA PHE A 158 -17.65 -7.59 7.20
C PHE A 158 -19.02 -8.23 7.38
N ASP A 159 -20.10 -7.47 7.22
CA ASP A 159 -21.46 -8.02 7.33
C ASP A 159 -21.71 -9.04 6.21
N ARG A 160 -21.39 -8.67 4.97
CA ARG A 160 -21.51 -9.57 3.81
C ARG A 160 -20.66 -10.81 3.95
N LEU A 161 -19.40 -10.65 4.37
CA LEU A 161 -18.49 -11.76 4.59
C LEU A 161 -19.00 -12.72 5.67
N LEU A 162 -19.39 -12.21 6.83
CA LEU A 162 -19.85 -13.06 7.94
C LEU A 162 -21.20 -13.70 7.64
N ALA A 163 -22.09 -13.01 6.94
CA ALA A 163 -23.32 -13.61 6.40
C ALA A 163 -23.02 -14.76 5.43
N ALA A 164 -22.04 -14.60 4.54
CA ALA A 164 -21.59 -15.66 3.64
C ALA A 164 -20.99 -16.84 4.41
N CYS A 165 -20.19 -16.59 5.46
CA CYS A 165 -19.69 -17.64 6.36
C CYS A 165 -20.83 -18.42 7.02
N VAL A 166 -21.88 -17.74 7.49
CA VAL A 166 -23.07 -18.41 8.05
C VAL A 166 -23.79 -19.25 7.00
N ALA A 167 -23.96 -18.73 5.78
CA ALA A 167 -24.58 -19.46 4.67
C ALA A 167 -23.78 -20.72 4.27
N GLN A 168 -22.45 -20.65 4.38
CA GLN A 168 -21.53 -21.77 4.16
C GLN A 168 -21.33 -22.66 5.40
N HIS A 169 -22.11 -22.45 6.47
CA HIS A 169 -22.08 -23.24 7.70
C HIS A 169 -20.70 -23.26 8.39
N VAL A 170 -19.96 -22.15 8.34
CA VAL A 170 -18.69 -22.00 9.06
C VAL A 170 -18.98 -22.01 10.58
N PRO A 171 -18.39 -22.93 11.38
CA PRO A 171 -18.65 -23.00 12.81
C PRO A 171 -18.13 -21.77 13.58
N ALA A 172 -18.84 -21.36 14.62
CA ALA A 172 -18.45 -20.25 15.49
C ALA A 172 -17.07 -20.46 16.13
N GLU A 173 -16.72 -21.70 16.47
CA GLU A 173 -15.42 -22.07 17.04
C GLU A 173 -14.27 -21.90 16.03
N ARG A 174 -14.56 -22.01 14.73
CA ARG A 174 -13.56 -21.71 13.69
C ARG A 174 -13.34 -20.20 13.59
N VAL A 175 -14.42 -19.42 13.57
CA VAL A 175 -14.35 -17.95 13.55
C VAL A 175 -13.60 -17.42 14.77
N ALA A 176 -13.94 -17.88 15.97
CA ALA A 176 -13.28 -17.45 17.21
C ALA A 176 -11.76 -17.75 17.19
N ARG A 177 -11.36 -18.96 16.80
CA ARG A 177 -9.93 -19.34 16.68
C ARG A 177 -9.20 -18.53 15.61
N THR A 178 -9.86 -18.21 14.50
CA THR A 178 -9.27 -17.35 13.47
C THR A 178 -9.03 -15.95 14.02
N LEU A 179 -10.01 -15.36 14.72
CA LEU A 179 -9.87 -14.01 15.31
C LEU A 179 -8.76 -13.92 16.35
N GLU A 180 -8.54 -14.96 17.15
CA GLU A 180 -7.43 -15.02 18.13
C GLU A 180 -6.04 -14.95 17.47
N GLN A 181 -5.93 -15.36 16.21
CA GLN A 181 -4.66 -15.47 15.49
C GLN A 181 -4.52 -14.43 14.37
N LEU A 182 -5.61 -13.72 14.05
CA LEU A 182 -5.68 -12.79 12.93
C LEU A 182 -4.77 -11.59 13.18
N GLU A 183 -3.79 -11.41 12.30
CA GLU A 183 -2.94 -10.23 12.32
C GLU A 183 -2.72 -9.70 10.90
N VAL A 184 -3.16 -8.48 10.68
CA VAL A 184 -2.89 -7.74 9.44
C VAL A 184 -2.00 -6.57 9.76
N ARG A 185 -0.84 -6.50 9.10
CA ARG A 185 0.12 -5.42 9.33
C ARG A 185 0.52 -4.70 8.04
N PRO A 186 -0.15 -3.58 7.71
CA PRO A 186 0.33 -2.66 6.68
C PRO A 186 1.63 -2.00 7.14
N VAL A 187 2.69 -2.06 6.32
CA VAL A 187 4.02 -1.56 6.63
C VAL A 187 4.35 -0.37 5.73
N LEU A 188 4.35 0.83 6.31
CA LEU A 188 4.60 2.07 5.59
C LEU A 188 6.06 2.15 5.10
N THR A 189 6.25 2.54 3.84
CA THR A 189 7.58 2.78 3.27
C THR A 189 7.76 4.22 2.82
N ALA A 190 9.01 4.66 2.79
CA ALA A 190 9.35 5.97 2.26
C ALA A 190 9.04 6.04 0.76
N HIS A 191 8.63 7.22 0.31
CA HIS A 191 8.31 7.46 -1.08
C HIS A 191 9.60 7.68 -1.89
N PRO A 192 9.91 6.85 -2.92
CA PRO A 192 11.20 6.89 -3.61
C PRO A 192 11.31 8.03 -4.64
N THR A 193 10.18 8.51 -5.16
CA THR A 193 10.11 9.39 -6.34
C THR A 193 9.27 10.65 -6.10
N GLU A 194 8.21 10.57 -5.31
CA GLU A 194 7.46 11.72 -4.81
C GLU A 194 7.69 11.89 -3.31
N ALA A 195 8.85 12.42 -2.92
CA ALA A 195 8.93 13.09 -1.63
C ALA A 195 8.13 14.40 -1.68
N VAL A 196 6.82 14.31 -1.99
CA VAL A 196 5.84 15.39 -1.86
C VAL A 196 6.10 16.00 -0.50
N ARG A 197 6.49 17.27 -0.52
CA ARG A 197 6.82 17.97 0.70
C ARG A 197 5.56 17.95 1.57
N ARG A 198 5.74 17.81 2.88
CA ARG A 198 4.62 17.90 3.85
C ARG A 198 3.75 19.13 3.58
N SER A 199 4.35 20.26 3.20
CA SER A 199 3.63 21.47 2.80
C SER A 199 2.64 21.25 1.64
N ILE A 200 3.03 20.53 0.59
CA ILE A 200 2.13 20.22 -0.55
C ILE A 200 0.97 19.34 -0.07
N LEU A 201 1.25 18.31 0.76
CA LEU A 201 0.22 17.47 1.36
C LEU A 201 -0.76 18.30 2.20
N ASP A 202 -0.24 19.19 3.04
CA ASP A 202 -1.05 20.09 3.88
C ASP A 202 -1.93 21.03 3.01
N HIS A 203 -1.43 21.54 1.89
CA HIS A 203 -2.20 22.38 0.97
C HIS A 203 -3.28 21.59 0.21
N GLN A 204 -2.95 20.40 -0.28
CA GLN A 204 -3.92 19.49 -0.92
C GLN A 204 -5.03 19.09 0.05
N ASP A 205 -4.67 18.81 1.30
CA ASP A 205 -5.61 18.49 2.36
C ASP A 205 -6.60 19.63 2.62
N ARG A 206 -6.10 20.87 2.78
CA ARG A 206 -6.94 22.07 2.93
C ARG A 206 -7.85 22.31 1.74
N ILE A 207 -7.35 22.12 0.51
CA ILE A 207 -8.20 22.23 -0.69
C ILE A 207 -9.31 21.19 -0.64
N GLY A 208 -8.99 19.94 -0.28
CA GLY A 208 -9.98 18.87 -0.11
C GLY A 208 -11.07 19.19 0.92
N GLU A 209 -10.68 19.69 2.11
CA GLU A 209 -11.62 20.13 3.15
C GLU A 209 -12.58 21.23 2.64
N GLU A 210 -12.06 22.21 1.89
CA GLU A 210 -12.89 23.28 1.32
C GLU A 210 -13.78 22.77 0.18
N LEU A 211 -13.30 21.83 -0.65
CA LEU A 211 -14.14 21.15 -1.65
C LEU A 211 -15.28 20.38 -1.00
N ALA A 212 -15.02 19.69 0.11
CA ALA A 212 -16.04 19.01 0.90
C ALA A 212 -17.10 20.00 1.42
N ARG A 213 -16.69 21.20 1.87
CA ARG A 213 -17.62 22.27 2.29
C ARG A 213 -18.48 22.80 1.15
N LEU A 214 -17.96 22.91 -0.08
CA LEU A 214 -18.76 23.35 -1.25
C LEU A 214 -19.94 22.42 -1.58
N ARG A 215 -19.92 21.19 -1.08
CA ARG A 215 -20.98 20.19 -1.25
C ARG A 215 -22.16 20.42 -0.30
N ALA A 216 -21.93 21.12 0.81
CA ALA A 216 -23.00 21.47 1.74
C ALA A 216 -23.93 22.55 1.14
N PRO A 217 -25.19 22.64 1.59
CA PRO A 217 -26.07 23.75 1.23
C PRO A 217 -25.54 25.05 1.86
N LEU A 218 -24.80 25.83 1.07
CA LEU A 218 -24.23 27.11 1.48
C LEU A 218 -24.99 28.29 0.85
N SER A 219 -25.07 29.41 1.58
CA SER A 219 -25.47 30.69 1.00
C SER A 219 -24.47 31.13 -0.09
N THR A 220 -24.89 32.04 -0.97
CA THR A 220 -24.01 32.59 -2.02
C THR A 220 -22.74 33.22 -1.43
N GLN A 221 -22.85 33.94 -0.31
CA GLN A 221 -21.70 34.57 0.33
C GLN A 221 -20.72 33.54 0.90
N GLU A 222 -21.22 32.48 1.54
CA GLU A 222 -20.39 31.40 2.07
C GLU A 222 -19.71 30.63 0.95
N ARG A 223 -20.44 30.31 -0.13
CA ARG A 223 -19.90 29.64 -1.32
C ARG A 223 -18.76 30.45 -1.94
N ASN A 224 -18.93 31.77 -2.07
CA ASN A 224 -17.88 32.65 -2.59
C ASN A 224 -16.64 32.65 -1.67
N ARG A 225 -16.82 32.75 -0.36
CA ARG A 225 -15.71 32.67 0.62
C ARG A 225 -14.98 31.34 0.56
N VAL A 226 -15.68 30.22 0.37
CA VAL A 226 -15.04 28.90 0.20
C VAL A 226 -14.24 28.88 -1.09
N ARG A 227 -14.81 29.35 -2.21
CA ARG A 227 -14.09 29.44 -3.50
C ARG A 227 -12.84 30.32 -3.39
N GLU A 228 -12.91 31.46 -2.70
CA GLU A 228 -11.75 32.32 -2.41
C GLU A 228 -10.66 31.58 -1.64
N ARG A 229 -11.02 30.81 -0.60
CA ARG A 229 -10.04 30.00 0.14
C ARG A 229 -9.39 28.92 -0.72
N VAL A 230 -10.15 28.26 -1.60
CA VAL A 230 -9.61 27.31 -2.58
C VAL A 230 -8.64 28.02 -3.52
N ALA A 231 -9.02 29.18 -4.06
CA ALA A 231 -8.18 29.98 -4.95
C ALA A 231 -6.85 30.35 -4.27
N THR A 232 -6.89 30.82 -3.02
CA THR A 232 -5.68 31.11 -2.23
C THR A 232 -4.79 29.88 -2.06
N GLN A 233 -5.34 28.70 -1.79
CA GLN A 233 -4.52 27.49 -1.67
C GLN A 233 -3.92 27.07 -3.03
N VAL A 234 -4.66 27.21 -4.13
CA VAL A 234 -4.17 26.93 -5.50
C VAL A 234 -3.02 27.87 -5.86
N GLU A 235 -3.14 29.16 -5.54
CA GLU A 235 -2.08 30.16 -5.76
C GLU A 235 -0.83 29.85 -4.92
N ILE A 236 -1.00 29.47 -3.65
CA ILE A 236 0.14 29.06 -2.80
C ILE A 236 0.80 27.80 -3.37
N LEU A 237 0.01 26.84 -3.84
CA LEU A 237 0.52 25.61 -4.44
C LEU A 237 1.32 25.92 -5.71
N TRP A 238 0.86 26.86 -6.55
CA TRP A 238 1.59 27.33 -7.74
C TRP A 238 2.96 27.93 -7.40
N HIS A 239 3.05 28.67 -6.29
CA HIS A 239 4.31 29.26 -5.82
C HIS A 239 5.17 28.32 -4.95
N THR A 240 4.70 27.10 -4.70
CA THR A 240 5.43 26.10 -3.91
C THR A 240 6.24 25.20 -4.83
N ASP A 241 7.57 25.27 -4.74
CA ASP A 241 8.47 24.50 -5.61
C ASP A 241 8.34 22.97 -5.39
N GLU A 242 7.92 22.23 -6.43
CA GLU A 242 7.74 20.78 -6.36
C GLU A 242 9.07 20.01 -6.33
N VAL A 243 10.14 20.57 -6.89
CA VAL A 243 11.48 19.96 -6.86
C VAL A 243 12.20 20.40 -5.59
N ARG A 244 12.81 19.45 -4.87
CA ARG A 244 13.65 19.77 -3.72
C ARG A 244 15.03 20.23 -4.18
N SER A 245 15.44 21.42 -3.72
CA SER A 245 16.79 21.95 -3.95
C SER A 245 17.87 21.11 -3.24
N VAL A 246 17.50 20.43 -2.15
CA VAL A 246 18.38 19.57 -1.36
C VAL A 246 17.73 18.21 -1.16
N ARG A 247 18.53 17.15 -1.19
CA ARG A 247 18.09 15.78 -0.91
C ARG A 247 17.37 15.71 0.45
N PRO A 248 16.18 15.07 0.53
CA PRO A 248 15.46 14.91 1.78
C PRO A 248 16.32 14.17 2.80
N ARG A 249 16.25 14.63 4.06
CA ARG A 249 16.79 13.89 5.19
C ARG A 249 15.82 12.76 5.54
N VAL A 250 16.33 11.71 6.16
CA VAL A 250 15.50 10.61 6.67
C VAL A 250 14.40 11.12 7.59
N LEU A 251 14.68 12.14 8.43
CA LEU A 251 13.68 12.75 9.31
C LEU A 251 12.54 13.47 8.57
N ASP A 252 12.78 13.96 7.34
CA ASP A 252 11.72 14.56 6.55
C ASP A 252 10.74 13.47 6.06
N GLU A 253 11.25 12.27 5.75
CA GLU A 253 10.43 11.09 5.42
C GLU A 253 9.64 10.60 6.65
N VAL A 254 10.29 10.57 7.83
CA VAL A 254 9.63 10.25 9.11
C VAL A 254 8.46 11.20 9.38
N GLY A 255 8.64 12.51 9.12
CA GLY A 255 7.57 13.50 9.25
C GLY A 255 6.34 13.20 8.39
N ASN A 256 6.52 12.63 7.20
CA ASN A 256 5.43 12.21 6.32
C ASN A 256 4.72 10.95 6.84
N ALA A 257 5.45 9.97 7.38
CA ALA A 257 4.83 8.79 8.00
C ALA A 257 3.99 9.17 9.24
N LEU A 258 4.51 10.10 10.06
CA LEU A 258 3.81 10.62 11.22
C LEU A 258 2.52 11.38 10.86
N PHE A 259 2.49 12.07 9.72
CA PHE A 259 1.29 12.74 9.22
C PHE A 259 0.12 11.75 9.08
N TYR A 260 0.33 10.60 8.43
CA TYR A 260 -0.72 9.59 8.26
C TYR A 260 -1.05 8.87 9.57
N LEU A 261 -0.04 8.59 10.40
CA LEU A 261 -0.25 8.01 11.72
C LEU A 261 -1.20 8.87 12.56
N GLU A 262 -0.90 10.17 12.66
CA GLU A 262 -1.62 11.13 13.48
C GLU A 262 -3.02 11.45 12.95
N ARG A 263 -3.12 11.72 11.65
CA ARG A 263 -4.36 12.26 11.05
C ARG A 263 -5.35 11.20 10.61
N THR A 264 -4.92 9.97 10.42
CA THR A 264 -5.75 8.96 9.77
C THR A 264 -5.73 7.63 10.49
N PHE A 265 -4.57 6.98 10.64
CA PHE A 265 -4.53 5.64 11.23
C PHE A 265 -4.98 5.62 12.69
N PHE A 266 -4.68 6.68 13.45
CA PHE A 266 -5.04 6.80 14.86
C PHE A 266 -6.53 6.59 15.12
N ASP A 267 -7.40 7.06 14.21
CA ASP A 267 -8.86 6.91 14.32
C ASP A 267 -9.40 5.79 13.41
N ALA A 268 -8.86 5.63 12.19
CA ALA A 268 -9.38 4.65 11.23
C ALA A 268 -9.24 3.19 11.69
N ILE A 269 -8.13 2.81 12.33
CA ILE A 269 -7.93 1.42 12.79
C ILE A 269 -8.96 1.02 13.87
N PRO A 270 -9.15 1.81 14.95
CA PRO A 270 -10.20 1.53 15.93
C PRO A 270 -11.63 1.48 15.35
N GLU A 271 -11.93 2.31 14.35
CA GLU A 271 -13.25 2.35 13.71
C GLU A 271 -13.51 1.11 12.84
N VAL A 272 -12.51 0.64 12.08
CA VAL A 272 -12.64 -0.63 11.32
C VAL A 272 -12.81 -1.81 12.27
N HIS A 273 -12.14 -1.78 13.43
CA HIS A 273 -12.35 -2.80 14.46
C HIS A 273 -13.77 -2.77 15.03
N GLU A 274 -14.35 -1.58 15.20
CA GLU A 274 -15.75 -1.43 15.62
C GLU A 274 -16.71 -2.08 14.63
N GLN A 275 -16.53 -1.82 13.33
CA GLN A 275 -17.32 -2.43 12.25
C GLN A 275 -17.25 -3.96 12.27
N LEU A 276 -16.05 -4.53 12.47
CA LEU A 276 -15.88 -5.98 12.62
C LEU A 276 -16.66 -6.51 13.82
N VAL A 277 -16.59 -5.83 14.98
CA VAL A 277 -17.29 -6.24 16.20
C VAL A 277 -18.81 -6.19 16.04
N GLU A 278 -19.33 -5.16 15.37
CA GLU A 278 -20.76 -5.05 15.06
C GLU A 278 -21.22 -6.21 14.16
N ALA A 279 -20.48 -6.50 13.08
CA ALA A 279 -20.80 -7.60 12.19
C ALA A 279 -20.70 -8.97 12.89
N LEU A 280 -19.71 -9.17 13.76
CA LEU A 280 -19.60 -10.38 14.59
C LEU A 280 -20.79 -10.54 15.54
N THR A 281 -21.23 -9.45 16.17
CA THR A 281 -22.37 -9.47 17.09
C THR A 281 -23.67 -9.84 16.34
N ALA A 282 -23.81 -9.39 15.09
CA ALA A 282 -24.98 -9.67 14.26
C ALA A 282 -25.03 -11.14 13.78
N HIS A 283 -23.91 -11.70 13.32
CA HIS A 283 -23.88 -13.02 12.67
C HIS A 283 -23.40 -14.17 13.57
N TYR A 284 -22.61 -13.87 14.60
CA TYR A 284 -22.05 -14.84 15.55
C TYR A 284 -22.18 -14.35 17.00
N PRO A 285 -23.39 -14.14 17.55
CA PRO A 285 -23.63 -13.53 18.86
C PRO A 285 -23.02 -14.30 20.06
N GLY A 286 -22.61 -15.56 19.86
CA GLY A 286 -21.93 -16.36 20.88
C GLY A 286 -20.41 -16.10 20.99
N ILE A 287 -19.83 -15.33 20.06
CA ILE A 287 -18.40 -15.00 20.06
C ILE A 287 -18.18 -13.68 20.79
N GLY A 288 -17.33 -13.68 21.80
CA GLY A 288 -16.92 -12.46 22.48
C GLY A 288 -16.12 -11.54 21.55
N ALA A 289 -16.47 -10.26 21.53
CA ALA A 289 -15.75 -9.27 20.74
C ALA A 289 -14.30 -9.11 21.22
N PRO A 290 -13.28 -9.32 20.36
CA PRO A 290 -11.90 -9.07 20.75
C PRO A 290 -11.71 -7.59 21.09
N LEU A 291 -11.06 -7.30 22.22
CA LEU A 291 -10.72 -5.92 22.60
C LEU A 291 -9.55 -5.38 21.79
N ASP A 292 -8.59 -6.26 21.47
CA ASP A 292 -7.41 -5.90 20.71
C ASP A 292 -7.72 -5.99 19.21
N PRO A 293 -7.52 -4.90 18.45
CA PRO A 293 -7.77 -4.95 17.01
C PRO A 293 -6.81 -5.91 16.30
N PRO A 294 -7.24 -6.62 15.24
CA PRO A 294 -6.35 -7.51 14.48
C PRO A 294 -5.38 -6.74 13.57
N ILE A 295 -5.57 -5.42 13.41
CA ILE A 295 -4.70 -4.57 12.60
C ILE A 295 -3.58 -3.98 13.49
N ARG A 296 -2.33 -4.10 13.01
CA ARG A 296 -1.14 -3.45 13.58
C ARG A 296 -0.47 -2.60 12.51
N LEU A 297 0.08 -1.44 12.86
CA LEU A 297 0.78 -0.62 11.87
C LEU A 297 2.29 -0.90 11.92
N GLY A 298 2.92 -1.13 10.77
CA GLY A 298 4.37 -1.23 10.64
C GLY A 298 4.97 -0.03 9.87
N SER A 299 6.28 0.17 9.97
CA SER A 299 6.99 1.17 9.16
C SER A 299 8.46 0.78 8.94
N TRP A 300 8.98 1.09 7.76
CA TRP A 300 10.41 1.05 7.43
C TRP A 300 11.07 2.42 7.46
N VAL A 301 10.27 3.48 7.56
CA VAL A 301 10.72 4.86 7.47
C VAL A 301 11.54 5.18 8.73
N GLY A 302 12.81 5.54 8.53
CA GLY A 302 13.75 5.78 9.63
C GLY A 302 14.60 4.57 10.05
N SER A 303 14.27 3.36 9.61
CA SER A 303 14.88 2.10 10.09
C SER A 303 15.45 1.18 8.99
N ASP A 304 15.06 1.36 7.72
CA ASP A 304 15.63 0.60 6.60
C ASP A 304 17.00 1.14 6.17
N GLN A 305 18.05 0.40 6.56
CA GLN A 305 19.45 0.77 6.38
C GLN A 305 20.09 0.14 5.13
N ASP A 306 19.36 -0.69 4.38
CA ASP A 306 19.90 -1.48 3.26
C ASP A 306 20.38 -0.60 2.10
N GLY A 307 21.71 -0.40 2.09
CA GLY A 307 22.48 0.54 1.29
C GLY A 307 21.97 1.97 1.35
N ASN A 308 21.51 2.39 2.53
CA ASN A 308 21.19 3.76 2.87
C ASN A 308 22.03 4.19 4.09
N PRO A 309 23.23 4.76 3.90
CA PRO A 309 24.09 5.15 5.02
C PRO A 309 23.47 6.24 5.91
N ASN A 310 22.47 6.96 5.41
CA ASN A 310 21.77 8.01 6.15
C ASN A 310 20.73 7.46 7.13
N ALA A 311 20.28 6.21 6.96
CA ALA A 311 19.42 5.53 7.93
C ALA A 311 20.30 4.65 8.82
N ASN A 312 20.72 5.20 9.96
CA ASN A 312 21.66 4.58 10.90
C ASN A 312 20.99 4.36 12.28
N ALA A 313 21.75 3.88 13.26
CA ALA A 313 21.26 3.66 14.63
C ALA A 313 20.68 4.93 15.30
N GLU A 314 21.25 6.10 15.01
CA GLU A 314 20.78 7.39 15.53
C GLU A 314 19.41 7.74 14.95
N MET A 315 19.22 7.58 13.63
CA MET A 315 17.92 7.82 12.99
C MET A 315 16.84 6.86 13.48
N LEU A 316 17.16 5.58 13.74
CA LEU A 316 16.23 4.64 14.36
C LEU A 316 15.76 5.15 15.73
N THR A 317 16.71 5.56 16.57
CA THR A 317 16.42 6.07 17.93
C THR A 317 15.57 7.34 17.88
N GLU A 318 15.92 8.28 17.01
CA GLU A 318 15.18 9.54 16.85
C GLU A 318 13.77 9.31 16.29
N THR A 319 13.61 8.36 15.35
CA THR A 319 12.29 7.99 14.80
C THR A 319 11.39 7.44 15.90
N LEU A 320 11.88 6.51 16.72
CA LEU A 320 11.13 5.97 17.86
C LEU A 320 10.71 7.07 18.85
N ARG A 321 11.62 8.01 19.14
CA ARG A 321 11.35 9.17 20.01
C ARG A 321 10.23 10.05 19.44
N LEU A 322 10.27 10.35 18.15
CA LEU A 322 9.26 11.19 17.48
C LEU A 322 7.89 10.51 17.43
N GLN A 323 7.81 9.20 17.16
CA GLN A 323 6.54 8.46 17.20
C GLN A 323 5.94 8.46 18.61
N ARG A 324 6.76 8.13 19.62
CA ARG A 324 6.33 8.13 21.02
C ARG A 324 5.80 9.50 21.45
N ARG A 325 6.52 10.57 21.11
CA ARG A 325 6.10 11.95 21.38
C ARG A 325 4.75 12.25 20.73
N THR A 326 4.59 11.91 19.45
CA THR A 326 3.35 12.15 18.69
C THR A 326 2.17 11.47 19.37
N LEU A 327 2.28 10.18 19.69
CA LEU A 327 1.22 9.44 20.37
C LEU A 327 0.87 9.99 21.75
N LEU A 328 1.87 10.28 22.60
CA LEU A 328 1.63 10.80 23.94
C LEU A 328 0.89 12.14 23.91
N ILE A 329 1.18 12.99 22.92
CA ILE A 329 0.43 14.24 22.68
C ILE A 329 -1.02 13.91 22.31
N ARG A 330 -1.26 12.99 21.37
CA ARG A 330 -2.62 12.59 20.96
C ARG A 330 -3.43 11.97 22.10
N TYR A 331 -2.84 11.10 22.90
CA TYR A 331 -3.50 10.56 24.09
C TYR A 331 -3.84 11.65 25.11
N ARG A 332 -2.95 12.64 25.32
CA ARG A 332 -3.23 13.78 26.21
C ARG A 332 -4.40 14.62 25.70
N GLU A 333 -4.51 14.83 24.39
CA GLU A 333 -5.64 15.53 23.79
C GLU A 333 -6.95 14.76 24.02
N ARG A 334 -6.98 13.45 23.71
CA ARG A 334 -8.17 12.61 23.86
C ARG A 334 -8.62 12.48 25.31
N VAL A 335 -7.67 12.30 26.24
CA VAL A 335 -7.97 12.27 27.69
C VAL A 335 -8.51 13.62 28.16
N ARG A 336 -8.01 14.74 27.62
CA ARG A 336 -8.52 16.08 27.96
C ARG A 336 -9.94 16.30 27.45
N GLU A 337 -10.27 15.81 26.27
CA GLU A 337 -11.63 15.81 25.72
C GLU A 337 -12.56 14.98 26.60
N LEU A 338 -12.19 13.73 26.89
CA LEU A 338 -12.95 12.87 27.81
C LEU A 338 -13.15 13.51 29.19
N ALA A 339 -12.12 14.17 29.74
CA ALA A 339 -12.23 14.83 31.03
C ALA A 339 -13.25 15.99 31.01
N ARG A 340 -13.40 16.68 29.87
CA ARG A 340 -14.42 17.73 29.72
C ARG A 340 -15.82 17.11 29.71
N ASP A 341 -16.00 16.00 29.01
CA ASP A 341 -17.31 15.41 28.74
C ASP A 341 -17.82 14.52 29.90
N LEU A 342 -16.94 13.74 30.55
CA LEU A 342 -17.28 12.81 31.65
C LEU A 342 -17.43 13.55 32.99
N SER A 343 -18.54 14.29 33.09
CA SER A 343 -18.94 15.16 34.21
C SER A 343 -19.87 14.51 35.24
N GLN A 344 -20.01 13.18 35.23
CA GLN A 344 -20.95 12.48 36.09
C GLN A 344 -20.61 12.73 37.57
N SER A 345 -21.63 13.15 38.33
CA SER A 345 -21.48 13.50 39.74
C SER A 345 -21.85 12.34 40.67
N THR A 346 -21.07 12.14 41.73
CA THR A 346 -21.39 11.20 42.84
C THR A 346 -22.71 11.51 43.54
N ARG A 347 -23.26 12.72 43.35
CA ARG A 347 -24.58 13.13 43.84
C ARG A 347 -25.73 12.51 43.05
N LEU A 348 -25.47 12.06 41.81
CA LEU A 348 -26.49 11.56 40.87
C LEU A 348 -26.27 10.10 40.49
N THR A 349 -25.02 9.63 40.46
CA THR A 349 -24.67 8.24 40.16
C THR A 349 -23.62 7.72 41.13
N GLN A 350 -23.62 6.42 41.35
CA GLN A 350 -22.54 5.74 42.09
C GLN A 350 -21.31 5.55 41.19
N VAL A 351 -20.18 5.27 41.84
CA VAL A 351 -18.91 4.86 41.22
C VAL A 351 -18.33 3.68 42.00
N SER A 352 -17.50 2.88 41.35
CA SER A 352 -16.88 1.74 42.01
C SER A 352 -15.89 2.18 43.09
N GLU A 353 -15.74 1.36 44.13
CA GLU A 353 -14.80 1.61 45.24
C GLU A 353 -13.35 1.65 44.74
N GLU A 354 -13.02 0.79 43.77
CA GLU A 354 -11.69 0.70 43.15
C GLU A 354 -11.31 2.02 42.46
N LEU A 355 -12.27 2.69 41.81
CA LEU A 355 -12.04 4.00 41.20
C LEU A 355 -11.74 5.07 42.26
N THR A 356 -12.51 5.10 43.34
CA THR A 356 -12.28 6.04 44.46
C THR A 356 -10.92 5.82 45.10
N VAL A 357 -10.53 4.56 45.36
CA VAL A 357 -9.22 4.20 45.91
C VAL A 357 -8.10 4.63 44.96
N SER A 358 -8.27 4.41 43.65
CA SER A 358 -7.29 4.84 42.66
C SER A 358 -7.11 6.36 42.63
N ILE A 359 -8.19 7.14 42.72
CA ILE A 359 -8.11 8.61 42.75
C ILE A 359 -7.37 9.09 44.01
N ALA A 360 -7.70 8.53 45.18
CA ALA A 360 -7.02 8.88 46.43
C ALA A 360 -5.53 8.49 46.43
N ARG A 361 -5.15 7.46 45.67
CA ARG A 361 -3.75 7.13 45.40
C ARG A 361 -3.10 8.19 44.52
N ASP A 362 -3.73 8.57 43.40
CA ASP A 362 -3.21 9.60 42.51
C ASP A 362 -3.06 10.96 43.21
N GLU A 363 -4.01 11.34 44.08
CA GLU A 363 -3.94 12.56 44.88
C GLU A 363 -2.73 12.60 45.82
N ARG A 364 -2.36 11.45 46.40
CA ARG A 364 -1.17 11.35 47.25
C ARG A 364 0.13 11.32 46.44
N GLU A 365 0.15 10.60 45.33
CA GLU A 365 1.35 10.48 44.48
C GLU A 365 1.63 11.77 43.68
N LEU A 366 0.58 12.56 43.39
CA LEU A 366 0.64 13.78 42.58
C LEU A 366 0.06 14.98 43.34
N GLU A 367 0.36 15.10 44.64
CA GLU A 367 -0.18 16.11 45.57
C GLU A 367 -0.14 17.53 44.99
N ALA A 368 1.04 17.96 44.53
CA ALA A 368 1.22 19.29 43.95
C ALA A 368 0.33 19.56 42.73
N TYR A 369 -0.06 18.53 41.97
CA TYR A 369 -1.00 18.67 40.87
C TYR A 369 -2.46 18.62 41.36
N ALA A 370 -2.76 17.76 42.34
CA ALA A 370 -4.08 17.67 42.97
C ALA A 370 -4.54 19.03 43.51
N ASP A 371 -3.62 19.80 44.12
CA ASP A 371 -3.86 21.16 44.63
C ASP A 371 -4.22 22.19 43.54
N THR A 372 -3.85 21.92 42.28
CA THR A 372 -4.22 22.79 41.14
C THR A 372 -5.60 22.50 40.58
N LEU A 373 -6.20 21.35 40.93
CA LEU A 373 -7.52 20.97 40.44
C LEU A 373 -8.61 21.76 41.15
N SER A 374 -9.61 22.22 40.40
CA SER A 374 -10.75 22.95 40.98
C SER A 374 -11.45 22.10 42.06
N PRO A 375 -11.74 22.67 43.24
CA PRO A 375 -12.47 21.97 44.30
C PRO A 375 -13.83 21.41 43.84
N GLY A 376 -14.46 22.06 42.84
CA GLY A 376 -15.73 21.60 42.26
C GLY A 376 -15.66 20.25 41.54
N THR A 377 -14.47 19.77 41.20
CA THR A 377 -14.27 18.46 40.54
C THR A 377 -14.24 17.28 41.51
N HIS A 378 -14.24 17.53 42.83
CA HIS A 378 -14.20 16.48 43.85
C HIS A 378 -15.40 15.52 43.73
N ASP A 379 -16.57 16.05 43.38
CA ASP A 379 -17.78 15.26 43.18
C ASP A 379 -17.88 14.65 41.77
N GLU A 380 -16.88 14.84 40.89
CA GLU A 380 -16.84 14.38 39.50
C GLU A 380 -15.67 13.38 39.29
N PRO A 381 -15.77 12.15 39.83
CA PRO A 381 -14.66 11.19 39.94
C PRO A 381 -14.04 10.79 38.59
N TYR A 382 -14.84 10.64 37.53
CA TYR A 382 -14.33 10.28 36.20
C TYR A 382 -13.45 11.40 35.62
N ARG A 383 -13.94 12.65 35.61
CA ARG A 383 -13.14 13.83 35.24
C ARG A 383 -11.87 13.95 36.08
N ARG A 384 -11.98 13.70 37.40
CA ARG A 384 -10.85 13.80 38.33
C ARG A 384 -9.77 12.75 38.04
N LYS A 385 -10.15 11.48 37.85
CA LYS A 385 -9.23 10.42 37.42
C LYS A 385 -8.59 10.73 36.07
N LEU A 386 -9.37 11.17 35.07
CA LEU A 386 -8.85 11.56 33.75
C LEU A 386 -7.86 12.74 33.83
N SER A 387 -8.03 13.67 34.77
CA SER A 387 -7.07 14.75 35.00
C SER A 387 -5.72 14.21 35.51
N PHE A 388 -5.73 13.19 36.36
CA PHE A 388 -4.49 12.51 36.78
C PHE A 388 -3.85 11.71 35.66
N ILE A 389 -4.64 10.95 34.87
CA ILE A 389 -4.15 10.27 33.66
C ILE A 389 -3.49 11.29 32.71
N TRP A 390 -4.13 12.44 32.50
CA TRP A 390 -3.57 13.54 31.70
C TRP A 390 -2.21 13.97 32.27
N ARG A 391 -2.10 14.24 33.58
CA ARG A 391 -0.83 14.63 34.21
C ARG A 391 0.26 13.58 34.06
N ARG A 392 -0.06 12.30 34.27
CA ARG A 392 0.86 11.16 34.12
C ARG A 392 1.37 11.02 32.70
N LEU A 393 0.51 11.18 31.69
CA LEU A 393 0.94 11.22 30.29
C LEU A 393 1.91 12.37 30.01
N GLY A 394 1.71 13.53 30.64
CA GLY A 394 2.62 14.67 30.52
C GLY A 394 3.98 14.39 31.14
N ALA A 395 4.00 13.77 32.33
CA ALA A 395 5.23 13.30 32.94
C ALA A 395 5.93 12.23 32.08
N THR A 396 5.15 11.34 31.45
CA THR A 396 5.66 10.30 30.53
C THR A 396 6.29 10.90 29.27
N LEU A 397 5.75 12.01 28.78
CA LEU A 397 6.27 12.73 27.61
C LEU A 397 7.59 13.43 27.91
N GLU A 398 7.70 14.07 29.08
CA GLU A 398 8.87 14.86 29.49
C GLU A 398 9.93 14.02 30.25
N GLY A 399 9.62 12.78 30.64
CA GLY A 399 10.51 11.94 31.44
C GLY A 399 10.58 12.35 32.92
N GLU A 400 9.51 12.97 33.43
CA GLU A 400 9.43 13.52 34.79
C GLU A 400 8.87 12.49 35.81
N PRO A 401 9.05 12.71 37.13
CA PRO A 401 8.40 11.92 38.16
C PRO A 401 6.88 11.88 37.98
N GLY A 402 6.28 10.71 38.27
CA GLY A 402 4.85 10.46 38.06
C GLY A 402 4.48 9.99 36.66
N ALA A 403 5.45 9.73 35.78
CA ALA A 403 5.24 9.07 34.49
C ALA A 403 4.62 7.67 34.64
N TYR A 404 3.93 7.20 33.61
CA TYR A 404 3.58 5.80 33.47
C TYR A 404 4.85 4.97 33.27
N ALA A 405 4.96 3.84 33.98
CA ALA A 405 6.09 2.92 33.81
C ALA A 405 5.94 2.10 32.53
N SER A 406 4.70 1.73 32.20
CA SER A 406 4.35 0.97 31.00
C SER A 406 3.05 1.48 30.37
N VAL A 407 2.75 1.03 29.15
CA VAL A 407 1.44 1.29 28.56
C VAL A 407 0.33 0.48 29.25
N ASP A 408 0.67 -0.68 29.81
CA ASP A 408 -0.29 -1.52 30.54
C ASP A 408 -0.86 -0.81 31.77
N ASP A 409 -0.06 0.03 32.44
CA ASP A 409 -0.54 0.88 33.53
C ASP A 409 -1.59 1.89 33.06
N MET A 410 -1.41 2.48 31.86
CA MET A 410 -2.41 3.36 31.26
C MET A 410 -3.66 2.59 30.86
N VAL A 411 -3.50 1.39 30.28
CA VAL A 411 -4.64 0.51 29.94
C VAL A 411 -5.43 0.16 31.19
N ALA A 412 -4.76 -0.19 32.30
CA ALA A 412 -5.40 -0.50 33.57
C ALA A 412 -6.23 0.67 34.11
N ASP A 413 -5.71 1.90 34.02
CA ASP A 413 -6.46 3.11 34.40
C ASP A 413 -7.71 3.33 33.55
N LEU A 414 -7.64 3.08 32.23
CA LEU A 414 -8.79 3.21 31.34
C LEU A 414 -9.80 2.07 31.51
N ASP A 415 -9.32 0.84 31.75
CA ASP A 415 -10.14 -0.33 32.03
C ASP A 415 -10.91 -0.16 33.35
N LEU A 416 -10.30 0.49 34.35
CA LEU A 416 -10.97 0.86 35.60
C LEU A 416 -12.13 1.84 35.39
N LEU A 417 -11.94 2.86 34.53
CA LEU A 417 -13.01 3.78 34.16
C LEU A 417 -14.17 3.06 33.47
N ASP A 418 -13.86 2.16 32.51
CA ASP A 418 -14.87 1.37 31.78
C ASP A 418 -15.64 0.44 32.72
N ALA A 419 -14.95 -0.27 33.61
CA ALA A 419 -15.57 -1.17 34.58
C ALA A 419 -16.51 -0.42 35.53
N SER A 420 -16.06 0.71 36.10
CA SER A 420 -16.88 1.55 36.98
C SER A 420 -18.12 2.10 36.26
N LEU A 421 -17.99 2.58 35.02
CA LEU A 421 -19.13 3.03 34.23
C LEU A 421 -20.14 1.90 34.00
N ARG A 422 -19.70 0.71 33.58
CA ARG A 422 -20.60 -0.43 33.31
C ARG A 422 -21.32 -0.92 34.55
N GLN A 423 -20.66 -0.95 35.71
CA GLN A 423 -21.27 -1.32 36.98
C GLN A 423 -22.36 -0.32 37.42
N ASN A 424 -22.24 0.94 37.01
CA ASN A 424 -23.11 2.04 37.43
C ASN A 424 -24.03 2.55 36.30
N ALA A 425 -24.53 1.64 35.46
CA ALA A 425 -25.45 1.92 34.36
C ALA A 425 -24.96 2.94 33.29
N GLY A 426 -23.65 3.18 33.22
CA GLY A 426 -22.98 4.07 32.27
C GLY A 426 -22.54 3.39 30.98
N THR A 427 -23.18 2.29 30.56
CA THR A 427 -22.74 1.48 29.41
C THR A 427 -22.62 2.27 28.10
N ALA A 428 -23.57 3.16 27.81
CA ALA A 428 -23.51 4.00 26.61
C ALA A 428 -22.29 4.94 26.61
N VAL A 429 -21.92 5.48 27.77
CA VAL A 429 -20.72 6.32 27.94
C VAL A 429 -19.45 5.46 27.78
N ALA A 430 -19.44 4.27 28.38
CA ALA A 430 -18.33 3.33 28.28
C ALA A 430 -18.09 2.87 26.84
N GLN A 431 -19.15 2.68 26.05
CA GLN A 431 -19.10 2.29 24.64
C GLN A 431 -18.72 3.42 23.67
N GLY A 432 -18.71 4.68 24.11
CA GLY A 432 -18.35 5.83 23.29
C GLY A 432 -16.84 6.08 23.21
N ASP A 433 -16.42 7.33 23.36
CA ASP A 433 -15.03 7.76 23.20
C ASP A 433 -14.04 7.08 24.16
N LEU A 434 -14.50 6.57 25.32
CA LEU A 434 -13.65 5.79 26.22
C LEU A 434 -13.23 4.45 25.60
N LEU A 435 -14.16 3.71 25.01
CA LEU A 435 -13.84 2.46 24.31
C LEU A 435 -12.92 2.73 23.11
N ARG A 436 -13.16 3.82 22.38
CA ARG A 436 -12.29 4.26 21.28
C ARG A 436 -10.86 4.51 21.77
N LEU A 437 -10.68 5.28 22.85
CA LEU A 437 -9.35 5.52 23.43
C LEU A 437 -8.69 4.23 23.93
N ARG A 438 -9.44 3.34 24.59
CA ARG A 438 -8.92 2.03 25.01
C ARG A 438 -8.39 1.21 23.83
N ARG A 439 -9.15 1.16 22.73
CA ARG A 439 -8.73 0.50 21.47
C ARG A 439 -7.49 1.18 20.88
N GLN A 440 -7.43 2.51 20.86
CA GLN A 440 -6.26 3.27 20.38
C GLN A 440 -5.00 2.90 21.17
N VAL A 441 -5.07 2.91 22.50
CA VAL A 441 -3.92 2.57 23.36
C VAL A 441 -3.48 1.12 23.17
N ARG A 442 -4.43 0.18 23.03
CA ARG A 442 -4.15 -1.25 22.79
C ARG A 442 -3.50 -1.52 21.43
N VAL A 443 -3.86 -0.77 20.39
CA VAL A 443 -3.26 -0.91 19.04
C VAL A 443 -1.87 -0.31 18.97
N PHE A 444 -1.71 0.94 19.43
CA PHE A 444 -0.52 1.73 19.15
C PHE A 444 0.50 1.73 20.29
N GLY A 445 0.09 1.33 21.49
CA GLY A 445 0.92 1.38 22.68
C GLY A 445 1.50 2.78 22.92
N PHE A 446 2.74 2.85 23.41
CA PHE A 446 3.56 4.07 23.39
C PHE A 446 4.60 4.07 22.25
N ILE A 447 4.27 3.42 21.13
CA ILE A 447 5.22 3.04 20.07
C ILE A 447 4.85 3.69 18.74
N GLY A 448 3.57 3.60 18.35
CA GLY A 448 3.06 4.06 17.07
C GLY A 448 3.09 2.92 16.07
N ALA A 449 3.78 3.12 14.96
CA ALA A 449 4.08 2.03 14.05
C ALA A 449 5.26 1.20 14.57
N HIS A 450 5.16 -0.13 14.46
CA HIS A 450 6.26 -1.04 14.71
C HIS A 450 7.35 -0.82 13.63
N LEU A 451 8.58 -0.48 14.04
CA LEU A 451 9.68 -0.25 13.12
C LEU A 451 10.37 -1.56 12.75
N ASP A 452 10.40 -1.88 11.46
CA ASP A 452 11.23 -2.99 10.97
C ASP A 452 12.61 -2.44 10.60
N VAL A 453 13.67 -3.02 11.15
CA VAL A 453 15.05 -2.73 10.73
C VAL A 453 15.40 -3.64 9.57
N ARG A 454 16.04 -3.10 8.52
CA ARG A 454 16.48 -3.91 7.38
C ARG A 454 17.95 -3.65 7.06
N GLN A 455 18.72 -4.71 6.81
CA GLN A 455 20.13 -4.62 6.45
C GLN A 455 20.54 -5.72 5.46
N HIS A 456 21.52 -5.43 4.61
CA HIS A 456 22.03 -6.36 3.62
C HIS A 456 22.91 -7.44 4.27
N ARG A 457 22.72 -8.71 3.88
CA ARG A 457 23.48 -9.85 4.43
C ARG A 457 25.00 -9.70 4.43
N ALA A 458 25.57 -9.03 3.42
CA ALA A 458 27.02 -8.83 3.31
C ALA A 458 27.58 -8.00 4.49
N VAL A 459 26.83 -7.01 4.97
CA VAL A 459 27.21 -6.20 6.13
C VAL A 459 27.19 -7.07 7.39
N VAL A 460 26.15 -7.89 7.54
CA VAL A 460 26.02 -8.82 8.68
C VAL A 460 27.14 -9.86 8.70
N ARG A 461 27.43 -10.50 7.56
CA ARG A 461 28.52 -11.48 7.43
C ARG A 461 29.87 -10.88 7.81
N ALA A 462 30.16 -9.67 7.31
CA ALA A 462 31.40 -8.96 7.61
C ALA A 462 31.51 -8.63 9.11
N ALA A 463 30.43 -8.15 9.72
CA ALA A 463 30.37 -7.86 11.15
C ALA A 463 30.53 -9.11 12.02
N ALA A 464 29.83 -10.21 11.68
CA ALA A 464 29.96 -11.48 12.38
C ALA A 464 31.39 -12.02 12.33
N LEU A 465 32.02 -11.96 11.15
CA LEU A 465 33.42 -12.36 10.97
C LEU A 465 34.38 -11.49 11.80
N GLU A 466 34.21 -10.16 11.79
CA GLU A 466 35.02 -9.23 12.57
C GLU A 466 34.91 -9.53 14.08
N VAL A 467 33.69 -9.71 14.58
CA VAL A 467 33.42 -10.03 15.99
C VAL A 467 34.04 -11.37 16.39
N VAL A 468 33.83 -12.43 15.61
CA VAL A 468 34.36 -13.77 15.90
C VAL A 468 35.89 -13.77 15.91
N ASN A 469 36.53 -13.10 14.96
CA ASN A 469 37.99 -13.02 14.89
C ASN A 469 38.59 -12.34 16.14
N ARG A 470 37.93 -11.32 16.68
CA ARG A 470 38.38 -10.65 17.90
C ARG A 470 38.16 -11.47 19.17
N LEU A 471 37.15 -12.32 19.19
CA LEU A 471 36.90 -13.26 20.29
C LEU A 471 37.90 -14.42 20.34
N GLY A 472 38.75 -14.59 19.31
CA GLY A 472 39.80 -15.61 19.29
C GLY A 472 39.29 -17.05 19.11
N ALA A 473 38.06 -17.24 18.63
CA ALA A 473 37.49 -18.58 18.44
C ALA A 473 38.12 -19.29 17.21
N ALA A 474 38.71 -20.47 17.44
CA ALA A 474 39.42 -21.23 16.41
C ALA A 474 38.47 -21.84 15.34
N ALA A 475 38.71 -21.45 14.08
CA ALA A 475 38.59 -22.15 12.79
C ALA A 475 37.47 -23.17 12.43
N ASP A 476 36.57 -23.61 13.32
CA ASP A 476 35.43 -24.46 12.92
C ASP A 476 34.17 -23.60 12.68
N ARG A 477 34.14 -22.98 11.49
CA ARG A 477 33.29 -21.85 11.08
C ARG A 477 31.78 -22.12 11.00
N ARG A 478 31.27 -23.27 11.48
CA ARG A 478 29.89 -23.71 11.19
C ARG A 478 28.88 -23.50 12.31
N ARG A 479 29.31 -23.14 13.53
CA ARG A 479 28.37 -22.76 14.60
C ARG A 479 28.96 -21.63 15.43
N SER A 480 28.24 -20.51 15.47
CA SER A 480 28.14 -19.57 16.58
C SER A 480 27.90 -20.33 17.91
N ALA A 481 28.95 -20.95 18.46
CA ALA A 481 28.88 -22.05 19.45
C ALA A 481 28.23 -21.71 20.81
N THR A 482 27.81 -20.47 21.01
CA THR A 482 26.63 -20.19 21.81
C THR A 482 25.83 -19.13 21.05
N LEU A 483 24.57 -19.40 20.71
CA LEU A 483 23.65 -18.32 20.31
C LEU A 483 23.57 -17.25 21.42
N ASN A 484 24.00 -17.59 22.65
CA ASN A 484 24.30 -16.68 23.75
C ASN A 484 25.81 -16.43 23.92
N PRO A 485 26.43 -15.53 23.14
CA PRO A 485 27.85 -15.21 23.27
C PRO A 485 28.22 -14.57 24.62
N PRO A 486 29.50 -14.65 25.04
CA PRO A 486 29.98 -13.85 26.15
C PRO A 486 29.85 -12.35 25.84
N PRO A 487 29.64 -11.49 26.85
CA PRO A 487 29.47 -10.05 26.63
C PRO A 487 30.74 -9.44 26.03
N ILE A 488 30.56 -8.63 24.98
CA ILE A 488 31.61 -7.81 24.37
C ILE A 488 31.24 -6.33 24.49
N SER A 489 32.22 -5.46 24.26
CA SER A 489 31.92 -4.04 24.11
C SER A 489 31.17 -3.78 22.80
N LEU A 490 29.95 -3.24 22.90
CA LEU A 490 29.14 -2.80 21.76
C LEU A 490 29.42 -1.34 21.36
N ASP A 491 30.46 -0.72 21.95
CA ASP A 491 30.91 0.62 21.59
C ASP A 491 31.34 0.66 20.13
N ALA A 492 30.57 1.38 19.30
CA ALA A 492 30.78 1.47 17.86
C ALA A 492 32.19 1.93 17.49
N SER A 493 32.83 2.77 18.32
CA SER A 493 34.18 3.30 18.06
C SER A 493 35.27 2.22 18.05
N ARG A 494 34.99 1.06 18.65
CA ARG A 494 35.93 -0.07 18.68
C ARG A 494 35.90 -0.88 17.40
N TRP A 495 34.87 -0.75 16.57
CA TRP A 495 34.63 -1.60 15.41
C TRP A 495 34.86 -0.85 14.09
N SER A 496 34.92 -1.57 12.97
CA SER A 496 34.81 -0.91 11.67
C SER A 496 33.49 -0.11 11.60
N PRO A 497 33.40 0.99 10.83
CA PRO A 497 32.20 1.85 10.80
C PRO A 497 30.89 1.09 10.53
N ALA A 498 30.93 0.12 9.60
CA ALA A 498 29.77 -0.71 9.26
C ALA A 498 29.37 -1.65 10.41
N THR A 499 30.32 -2.36 11.01
CA THR A 499 30.09 -3.23 12.17
C THR A 499 29.61 -2.43 13.38
N GLY A 500 30.24 -1.30 13.66
CA GLY A 500 29.87 -0.41 14.76
C GLY A 500 28.44 0.11 14.63
N ASN A 501 28.03 0.55 13.44
CA ASN A 501 26.64 0.96 13.21
C ASN A 501 25.65 -0.20 13.36
N LEU A 502 25.97 -1.40 12.86
CA LEU A 502 25.09 -2.58 13.01
C LEU A 502 24.90 -2.95 14.49
N LEU A 503 25.98 -3.01 15.26
CA LEU A 503 25.91 -3.30 16.70
C LEU A 503 25.13 -2.22 17.46
N ALA A 504 25.38 -0.93 17.15
CA ALA A 504 24.64 0.18 17.73
C ALA A 504 23.14 0.11 17.38
N THR A 505 22.80 -0.32 16.16
CA THR A 505 21.41 -0.52 15.72
C THR A 505 20.74 -1.63 16.53
N LEU A 506 21.41 -2.77 16.72
CA LEU A 506 20.89 -3.87 17.53
C LEU A 506 20.74 -3.46 19.01
N SER A 507 21.67 -2.65 19.55
CA SER A 507 21.53 -2.07 20.89
C SER A 507 20.36 -1.10 21.00
N ALA A 508 20.13 -0.26 19.97
CA ALA A 508 18.98 0.63 19.91
C ALA A 508 17.67 -0.14 19.87
N MET A 509 17.61 -1.24 19.10
CA MET A 509 16.46 -2.16 19.12
C MET A 509 16.24 -2.75 20.53
N ALA A 510 17.29 -3.23 21.21
CA ALA A 510 17.16 -3.80 22.55
C ALA A 510 16.65 -2.77 23.57
N ALA A 511 17.18 -1.54 23.52
CA ALA A 511 16.71 -0.44 24.35
C ALA A 511 15.24 -0.09 24.06
N ALA A 512 14.86 -0.08 22.78
CA ALA A 512 13.48 0.17 22.35
C ALA A 512 12.53 -0.92 22.85
N GLN A 513 12.87 -2.20 22.72
CA GLN A 513 12.08 -3.32 23.24
C GLN A 513 11.89 -3.23 24.75
N LYS A 514 12.93 -2.84 25.50
CA LYS A 514 12.83 -2.66 26.94
C LYS A 514 11.92 -1.48 27.33
N ALA A 515 12.00 -0.37 26.61
CA ALA A 515 11.20 0.83 26.88
C ALA A 515 9.75 0.70 26.42
N ALA A 516 9.53 -0.02 25.32
CA ALA A 516 8.24 -0.23 24.71
C ALA A 516 8.26 -1.55 23.88
N PRO A 517 7.83 -2.67 24.48
CA PRO A 517 7.84 -3.98 23.82
C PRO A 517 7.10 -4.01 22.48
N GLY A 518 7.69 -4.66 21.49
CA GLY A 518 7.21 -4.73 20.12
C GLY A 518 7.70 -3.59 19.21
N SER A 519 8.31 -2.53 19.74
CA SER A 519 8.61 -1.30 19.00
C SER A 519 9.53 -1.44 17.81
N ALA A 520 10.55 -2.29 17.93
CA ALA A 520 11.50 -2.59 16.87
C ALA A 520 11.86 -4.09 16.91
N GLN A 521 10.87 -4.96 16.67
CA GLN A 521 10.99 -6.41 16.91
C GLN A 521 11.38 -7.20 15.67
N THR A 522 11.49 -6.56 14.50
CA THR A 522 11.76 -7.25 13.24
C THR A 522 13.08 -6.78 12.66
N PHE A 523 13.99 -7.72 12.39
CA PHE A 523 15.21 -7.49 11.63
C PHE A 523 15.17 -8.27 10.32
N ILE A 524 15.02 -7.55 9.21
CA ILE A 524 14.93 -8.10 7.86
C ILE A 524 16.34 -8.20 7.26
N LEU A 525 16.68 -9.39 6.78
CA LEU A 525 17.97 -9.68 6.16
C LEU A 525 17.81 -9.74 4.64
N SER A 526 18.13 -8.63 3.95
CA SER A 526 18.06 -8.56 2.48
C SER A 526 19.09 -9.50 1.83
N MET A 527 18.76 -10.01 0.65
CA MET A 527 19.58 -10.93 -0.15
C MET A 527 19.98 -12.22 0.58
N THR A 528 19.08 -12.83 1.36
CA THR A 528 19.38 -14.08 2.09
C THR A 528 19.60 -15.25 1.12
N GLU A 529 20.68 -16.02 1.31
CA GLU A 529 21.04 -17.15 0.42
C GLU A 529 21.14 -18.50 1.14
N ASN A 530 21.27 -18.51 2.47
CA ASN A 530 21.36 -19.75 3.27
C ASN A 530 20.97 -19.52 4.74
N GLY A 531 20.84 -20.61 5.51
CA GLY A 531 20.48 -20.55 6.93
C GLY A 531 21.55 -19.92 7.83
N ASP A 532 22.83 -20.03 7.46
CA ASP A 532 23.93 -19.43 8.23
C ASP A 532 23.84 -17.90 8.29
N ASP A 533 23.29 -17.26 7.25
CA ASP A 533 23.00 -15.82 7.22
C ASP A 533 22.10 -15.41 8.39
N ILE A 534 21.06 -16.20 8.65
CA ILE A 534 20.09 -15.96 9.71
C ILE A 534 20.72 -16.26 11.08
N LEU A 535 21.46 -17.35 11.21
CA LEU A 535 22.15 -17.71 12.46
C LEU A 535 23.24 -16.71 12.86
N GLN A 536 23.96 -16.13 11.89
CA GLN A 536 24.94 -15.07 12.15
C GLN A 536 24.26 -13.77 12.62
N THR A 537 23.12 -13.43 12.01
CA THR A 537 22.33 -12.28 12.46
C THR A 537 21.82 -12.49 13.88
N LEU A 538 21.30 -13.69 14.16
CA LEU A 538 20.81 -14.06 15.48
C LEU A 538 21.93 -14.04 16.53
N PHE A 539 23.14 -14.50 16.18
CA PHE A 539 24.32 -14.39 17.04
C PHE A 539 24.62 -12.92 17.40
N LEU A 540 24.63 -12.01 16.43
CA LEU A 540 24.85 -10.59 16.69
C LEU A 540 23.74 -9.96 17.54
N ALA A 541 22.48 -10.35 17.31
CA ALA A 541 21.36 -9.90 18.12
C ALA A 541 21.48 -10.35 19.58
N GLY A 542 22.03 -11.54 19.82
CA GLY A 542 22.32 -12.07 21.16
C GLY A 542 23.34 -11.21 21.92
N LEU A 543 24.37 -10.69 21.23
CA LEU A 543 25.35 -9.76 21.84
C LEU A 543 24.68 -8.47 22.36
N ALA A 544 23.63 -7.99 21.67
CA ALA A 544 22.87 -6.82 22.08
C ALA A 544 21.82 -7.10 23.16
N GLY A 545 21.66 -8.36 23.58
CA GLY A 545 20.68 -8.77 24.59
C GLY A 545 19.24 -8.87 24.07
N LEU A 546 19.04 -8.92 22.76
CA LEU A 546 17.71 -9.07 22.14
C LEU A 546 17.10 -10.46 22.38
N HIS A 547 17.88 -11.44 22.79
CA HIS A 547 17.38 -12.76 23.15
C HIS A 547 18.27 -13.42 24.20
N ASN A 548 17.74 -14.46 24.83
CA ASN A 548 18.49 -15.36 25.71
C ASN A 548 17.91 -16.77 25.57
N LEU A 549 18.52 -17.59 24.71
CA LEU A 549 17.99 -18.91 24.38
C LEU A 549 18.31 -19.99 25.41
N THR A 550 19.19 -19.73 26.39
CA THR A 550 19.50 -20.67 27.48
C THR A 550 18.48 -20.65 28.62
N THR A 551 17.62 -19.64 28.68
CA THR A 551 16.52 -19.58 29.67
C THR A 551 15.43 -20.60 29.32
N ASP A 552 14.68 -21.06 30.32
CA ASP A 552 13.53 -21.95 30.13
C ASP A 552 12.29 -21.34 30.83
N PRO A 553 11.27 -20.87 30.06
CA PRO A 553 11.21 -20.84 28.60
C PRO A 553 12.25 -19.87 27.98
N PRO A 554 12.68 -20.08 26.72
CA PRO A 554 13.60 -19.18 26.04
C PRO A 554 12.98 -17.80 25.82
N ARG A 555 13.77 -16.72 25.98
CA ARG A 555 13.35 -15.35 25.68
C ARG A 555 13.88 -14.88 24.34
N SER A 556 13.02 -14.27 23.51
CA SER A 556 13.46 -13.53 22.32
C SER A 556 12.56 -12.34 22.01
N ASP A 557 13.17 -11.18 21.84
CA ASP A 557 12.52 -9.90 21.59
C ASP A 557 12.67 -9.45 20.12
N VAL A 558 13.21 -10.32 19.26
CA VAL A 558 13.49 -10.04 17.85
C VAL A 558 13.16 -11.23 16.94
N ASP A 559 12.55 -10.95 15.80
CA ASP A 559 12.38 -11.86 14.66
C ASP A 559 13.47 -11.56 13.63
N ILE A 560 14.25 -12.57 13.23
CA ILE A 560 15.19 -12.47 12.12
C ILE A 560 14.49 -13.00 10.86
N VAL A 561 14.16 -12.09 9.95
CA VAL A 561 13.29 -12.35 8.80
C VAL A 561 14.14 -12.49 7.54
N PRO A 562 14.25 -13.70 6.94
CA PRO A 562 14.89 -13.86 5.65
C PRO A 562 14.07 -13.16 4.57
N LEU A 563 14.74 -12.34 3.75
CA LEU A 563 14.18 -11.75 2.55
C LEU A 563 14.79 -12.45 1.32
N PHE A 564 13.96 -13.21 0.60
CA PHE A 564 14.32 -13.90 -0.64
C PHE A 564 13.92 -13.05 -1.85
N GLU A 565 14.91 -12.61 -2.65
CA GLU A 565 14.73 -11.56 -3.68
C GLU A 565 15.09 -12.02 -5.09
N THR A 566 15.92 -13.06 -5.24
CA THR A 566 16.34 -13.60 -6.54
C THR A 566 15.56 -14.86 -6.88
N SER A 567 15.49 -15.21 -8.16
CA SER A 567 14.81 -16.43 -8.61
C SER A 567 15.40 -17.68 -7.95
N GLU A 568 16.74 -17.77 -7.89
CA GLU A 568 17.43 -18.89 -7.23
C GLU A 568 17.12 -18.93 -5.72
N ALA A 569 17.08 -17.78 -5.06
CA ALA A 569 16.77 -17.72 -3.63
C ALA A 569 15.33 -18.16 -3.35
N LEU A 570 14.36 -17.78 -4.19
CA LEU A 570 12.96 -18.22 -4.08
C LEU A 570 12.83 -19.74 -4.28
N GLU A 571 13.52 -20.30 -5.26
CA GLU A 571 13.54 -21.76 -5.50
C GLU A 571 14.15 -22.52 -4.32
N ARG A 572 15.19 -21.97 -3.69
CA ARG A 572 15.89 -22.59 -2.56
C ARG A 572 15.26 -22.28 -1.20
N ALA A 573 14.34 -21.33 -1.12
CA ALA A 573 13.76 -20.85 0.14
C ALA A 573 13.18 -21.98 1.00
N PRO A 574 12.42 -22.97 0.48
CA PRO A 574 11.87 -24.06 1.29
C PRO A 574 12.97 -24.88 2.00
N ALA A 575 14.06 -25.20 1.28
CA ALA A 575 15.18 -25.94 1.84
C ALA A 575 15.97 -25.13 2.88
N ILE A 576 16.09 -23.80 2.67
CA ILE A 576 16.73 -22.89 3.64
C ILE A 576 15.90 -22.83 4.93
N ILE A 577 14.59 -22.65 4.81
CA ILE A 577 13.69 -22.64 5.97
C ILE A 577 13.69 -23.99 6.69
N GLU A 578 13.65 -25.12 5.96
CA GLU A 578 13.75 -26.46 6.57
C GLU A 578 15.05 -26.64 7.36
N SER A 579 16.18 -26.13 6.84
CA SER A 579 17.46 -26.18 7.53
C SER A 579 17.46 -25.39 8.85
N LEU A 580 16.77 -24.24 8.88
CA LEU A 580 16.60 -23.40 10.07
C LEU A 580 15.68 -24.07 11.09
N LEU A 581 14.51 -24.55 10.67
CA LEU A 581 13.53 -25.19 11.56
C LEU A 581 14.05 -26.52 12.16
N SER A 582 15.03 -27.14 11.50
CA SER A 582 15.71 -28.34 11.99
C SER A 582 16.86 -28.05 12.95
N ASP A 583 17.32 -26.79 13.04
CA ASP A 583 18.37 -26.40 13.99
C ASP A 583 17.78 -26.24 15.40
N PRO A 584 18.27 -26.97 16.42
CA PRO A 584 17.71 -26.92 17.77
C PRO A 584 17.76 -25.53 18.41
N ALA A 585 18.77 -24.75 18.08
CA ALA A 585 19.00 -23.44 18.67
C ALA A 585 18.05 -22.41 18.02
N TYR A 586 17.81 -22.51 16.71
CA TYR A 586 16.78 -21.73 16.03
C TYR A 586 15.35 -22.14 16.42
N ALA A 587 15.10 -23.43 16.66
CA ALA A 587 13.82 -23.89 17.19
C ALA A 587 13.49 -23.23 18.54
N ARG A 588 14.47 -23.11 19.45
CA ARG A 588 14.31 -22.37 20.73
C ARG A 588 14.10 -20.88 20.52
N GLN A 589 14.75 -20.28 19.52
CA GLN A 589 14.48 -18.90 19.12
C GLN A 589 13.01 -18.72 18.73
N LEU A 590 12.45 -19.64 17.93
CA LEU A 590 11.03 -19.59 17.56
C LEU A 590 10.11 -19.87 18.75
N ASP A 591 10.47 -20.74 19.69
CA ASP A 591 9.70 -20.93 20.93
C ASP A 591 9.58 -19.63 21.72
N GLY A 592 10.67 -18.85 21.80
CA GLY A 592 10.67 -17.51 22.40
C GLY A 592 9.88 -16.45 21.61
N ARG A 593 9.46 -16.76 20.39
CA ARG A 593 8.63 -15.92 19.49
C ARG A 593 7.24 -16.53 19.23
N GLY A 594 6.78 -17.43 20.10
CA GLY A 594 5.43 -18.02 19.98
C GLY A 594 5.26 -18.99 18.80
N GLY A 595 6.36 -19.56 18.31
CA GLY A 595 6.39 -20.53 17.21
C GLY A 595 6.09 -19.94 15.83
N ILE A 596 6.24 -18.62 15.66
CA ILE A 596 5.97 -17.91 14.41
C ILE A 596 7.28 -17.73 13.63
N GLN A 597 7.35 -18.31 12.43
CA GLN A 597 8.36 -18.01 11.43
C GLN A 597 7.85 -16.89 10.53
N GLU A 598 8.49 -15.72 10.54
CA GLU A 598 8.22 -14.66 9.56
C GLU A 598 9.19 -14.80 8.37
N VAL A 599 8.67 -14.71 7.13
CA VAL A 599 9.47 -14.74 5.90
C VAL A 599 9.04 -13.62 4.98
N MET A 600 9.99 -12.94 4.35
CA MET A 600 9.71 -11.87 3.39
C MET A 600 10.02 -12.32 1.96
N LEU A 601 9.10 -12.04 1.04
CA LEU A 601 9.26 -12.32 -0.39
C LEU A 601 9.42 -11.02 -1.19
N GLY A 602 10.50 -10.91 -1.95
CA GLY A 602 10.87 -9.74 -2.74
C GLY A 602 10.41 -9.84 -4.20
N TYR A 603 9.43 -9.04 -4.60
CA TYR A 603 8.82 -9.10 -5.93
C TYR A 603 9.65 -8.34 -6.99
N SER A 604 10.06 -7.12 -6.67
CA SER A 604 10.62 -6.19 -7.65
C SER A 604 12.00 -6.62 -8.17
N ASP A 605 12.86 -7.16 -7.30
CA ASP A 605 14.19 -7.64 -7.69
C ASP A 605 14.10 -8.95 -8.50
N SER A 606 13.19 -9.87 -8.15
CA SER A 606 12.90 -11.05 -8.96
C SER A 606 12.35 -10.66 -10.34
N ASN A 607 11.43 -9.68 -10.39
CA ASN A 607 10.91 -9.16 -11.65
C ASN A 607 12.01 -8.59 -12.55
N LYS A 608 12.95 -7.83 -11.97
CA LYS A 608 14.10 -7.31 -12.72
C LYS A 608 14.94 -8.44 -13.33
N GLU A 609 15.10 -9.56 -12.63
CA GLU A 609 15.94 -10.69 -13.04
C GLU A 609 15.29 -11.60 -14.11
N VAL A 610 14.01 -11.94 -13.94
CA VAL A 610 13.34 -12.99 -14.73
C VAL A 610 12.08 -12.54 -15.47
N GLY A 611 11.67 -11.28 -15.31
CA GLY A 611 10.47 -10.72 -15.92
C GLY A 611 9.19 -11.07 -15.17
N TYR A 612 8.11 -10.37 -15.56
CA TYR A 612 6.86 -10.26 -14.79
C TYR A 612 6.18 -11.59 -14.50
N LEU A 613 5.86 -12.35 -15.56
CA LEU A 613 5.15 -13.63 -15.43
C LEU A 613 5.95 -14.64 -14.60
N SER A 614 7.26 -14.73 -14.85
CA SER A 614 8.12 -15.71 -14.18
C SER A 614 8.34 -15.37 -12.71
N ALA A 615 8.50 -14.09 -12.38
CA ALA A 615 8.67 -13.65 -11.00
C ALA A 615 7.41 -13.93 -10.18
N ALA A 616 6.22 -13.58 -10.72
CA ALA A 616 4.97 -13.80 -10.01
C ALA A 616 4.70 -15.31 -9.75
N TRP A 617 4.98 -16.16 -10.72
CA TRP A 617 4.83 -17.62 -10.55
C TRP A 617 5.84 -18.21 -9.57
N ALA A 618 7.11 -17.75 -9.59
CA ALA A 618 8.12 -18.17 -8.63
C ALA A 618 7.72 -17.80 -7.18
N LEU A 619 7.13 -16.63 -6.98
CA LEU A 619 6.68 -16.15 -5.68
C LEU A 619 5.50 -16.95 -5.13
N ASP A 620 4.51 -17.26 -5.98
CA ASP A 620 3.37 -18.11 -5.62
C ASP A 620 3.84 -19.50 -5.15
N ARG A 621 4.71 -20.14 -5.96
CA ARG A 621 5.29 -21.45 -5.63
C ARG A 621 6.16 -21.43 -4.37
N ALA A 622 6.97 -20.39 -4.20
CA ALA A 622 7.82 -20.25 -3.02
C ALA A 622 6.97 -20.09 -1.75
N HIS A 623 5.92 -19.28 -1.79
CA HIS A 623 5.01 -19.09 -0.67
C HIS A 623 4.35 -20.42 -0.24
N GLU A 624 3.73 -21.15 -1.17
CA GLU A 624 3.09 -22.43 -0.90
C GLU A 624 4.08 -23.48 -0.32
N ALA A 625 5.28 -23.56 -0.90
CA ALA A 625 6.29 -24.50 -0.46
C ALA A 625 6.85 -24.16 0.93
N ILE A 626 7.04 -22.86 1.24
CA ILE A 626 7.48 -22.41 2.58
C ILE A 626 6.39 -22.71 3.61
N ALA A 627 5.13 -22.40 3.32
CA ALA A 627 4.00 -22.71 4.20
C ALA A 627 3.95 -24.21 4.54
N THR A 628 4.08 -25.06 3.52
CA THR A 628 4.14 -26.52 3.68
C THR A 628 5.28 -26.96 4.61
N VAL A 629 6.49 -26.40 4.43
CA VAL A 629 7.65 -26.71 5.29
C VAL A 629 7.41 -26.26 6.73
N VAL A 630 6.94 -25.03 6.94
CA VAL A 630 6.70 -24.47 8.28
C VAL A 630 5.64 -25.28 9.03
N ALA A 631 4.53 -25.63 8.36
CA ALA A 631 3.45 -26.44 8.93
C ALA A 631 3.93 -27.85 9.33
N ARG A 632 4.78 -28.49 8.53
CA ARG A 632 5.35 -29.82 8.84
C ARG A 632 6.19 -29.83 10.13
N HIS A 633 6.76 -28.68 10.52
CA HIS A 633 7.48 -28.52 11.79
C HIS A 633 6.57 -28.07 12.95
N GLY A 634 5.25 -28.03 12.78
CA GLY A 634 4.31 -27.59 13.81
C GLY A 634 4.46 -26.10 14.16
N ARG A 635 4.99 -25.29 13.24
CA ARG A 635 5.17 -23.85 13.37
C ARG A 635 4.12 -23.10 12.57
N ARG A 636 3.99 -21.80 12.79
CA ARG A 636 3.08 -20.92 12.06
C ARG A 636 3.89 -19.97 11.17
N LEU A 637 3.43 -19.75 9.94
CA LEU A 637 4.05 -18.79 9.02
C LEU A 637 3.38 -17.41 9.18
N ARG A 638 4.19 -16.35 9.17
CA ARG A 638 3.74 -15.00 8.82
C ARG A 638 4.45 -14.60 7.54
N ILE A 639 3.68 -14.44 6.47
CA ILE A 639 4.24 -14.01 5.20
C ILE A 639 4.32 -12.47 5.16
N PHE A 640 5.47 -11.95 4.73
CA PHE A 640 5.67 -10.53 4.48
C PHE A 640 5.83 -10.28 2.98
N HIS A 641 4.78 -9.71 2.38
CA HIS A 641 4.80 -9.29 0.99
C HIS A 641 5.60 -8.00 0.83
N GLY A 642 6.73 -8.11 0.13
CA GLY A 642 7.59 -7.00 -0.20
C GLY A 642 7.01 -6.03 -1.23
N ARG A 643 7.80 -4.98 -1.51
CA ARG A 643 7.45 -3.95 -2.47
C ARG A 643 7.23 -4.54 -3.87
N GLY A 644 6.12 -4.18 -4.49
CA GLY A 644 5.84 -4.50 -5.87
C GLY A 644 5.17 -5.85 -6.14
N GLY A 645 4.52 -6.46 -5.15
CA GLY A 645 3.57 -7.54 -5.39
C GLY A 645 2.20 -7.03 -5.81
N THR A 646 1.36 -7.90 -6.39
CA THR A 646 -0.05 -7.62 -6.70
C THR A 646 -0.80 -7.06 -5.48
N VAL A 647 -0.47 -7.56 -4.28
CA VAL A 647 -1.03 -7.13 -2.98
C VAL A 647 -0.63 -5.69 -2.60
N GLY A 648 0.60 -5.26 -2.90
CA GLY A 648 1.12 -3.95 -2.45
C GLY A 648 0.91 -2.80 -3.44
N ARG A 649 0.58 -3.09 -4.70
CA ARG A 649 0.62 -2.11 -5.80
C ARG A 649 -0.59 -1.22 -5.96
N GLY A 650 -1.74 -1.54 -5.34
CA GLY A 650 -2.98 -0.75 -5.49
C GLY A 650 -3.44 -0.54 -6.95
N GLY A 651 -2.97 -1.41 -7.85
CA GLY A 651 -3.24 -1.33 -9.29
C GLY A 651 -4.33 -2.29 -9.75
N GLY A 652 -4.50 -3.39 -9.02
CA GLY A 652 -5.76 -4.08 -8.87
C GLY A 652 -6.27 -3.95 -7.44
N PRO A 653 -7.48 -4.43 -7.12
CA PRO A 653 -8.01 -4.43 -5.77
C PRO A 653 -7.10 -5.23 -4.83
N THR A 654 -6.55 -4.61 -3.78
CA THR A 654 -5.72 -5.29 -2.75
C THR A 654 -6.43 -6.53 -2.19
N HIS A 655 -7.76 -6.45 -2.08
CA HIS A 655 -8.65 -7.53 -1.69
C HIS A 655 -8.46 -8.79 -2.54
N GLU A 656 -8.59 -8.67 -3.86
CA GLU A 656 -8.44 -9.80 -4.80
C GLU A 656 -7.04 -10.41 -4.75
N ALA A 657 -6.01 -9.57 -4.61
CA ALA A 657 -4.63 -10.04 -4.52
C ALA A 657 -4.36 -10.86 -3.24
N ILE A 658 -5.05 -10.56 -2.13
CA ILE A 658 -4.98 -11.37 -0.91
C ILE A 658 -5.71 -12.70 -1.11
N LEU A 659 -6.91 -12.67 -1.71
CA LEU A 659 -7.66 -13.90 -2.02
C LEU A 659 -6.97 -14.81 -3.03
N ALA A 660 -6.13 -14.21 -3.89
CA ALA A 660 -5.33 -14.90 -4.89
C ALA A 660 -4.09 -15.62 -4.31
N GLN A 661 -3.82 -15.50 -3.01
CA GLN A 661 -2.70 -16.21 -2.37
C GLN A 661 -2.91 -17.74 -2.43
N PRO A 662 -1.82 -18.53 -2.36
CA PRO A 662 -1.91 -19.99 -2.47
C PRO A 662 -2.89 -20.58 -1.45
N ALA A 663 -3.78 -21.47 -1.90
CA ALA A 663 -4.72 -22.17 -1.02
C ALA A 663 -4.02 -23.04 0.05
N GLY A 664 -2.81 -23.54 -0.26
CA GLY A 664 -1.94 -24.28 0.66
C GLY A 664 -1.27 -23.44 1.76
N ALA A 665 -1.49 -22.12 1.77
CA ALA A 665 -0.99 -21.19 2.78
C ALA A 665 -2.16 -20.42 3.47
N PRO A 666 -2.91 -21.08 4.38
CA PRO A 666 -4.11 -20.51 4.99
C PRO A 666 -3.81 -19.71 6.27
N GLU A 667 -2.59 -19.20 6.45
CA GLU A 667 -2.21 -18.55 7.70
C GLU A 667 -2.95 -17.22 7.92
N PRO A 668 -3.47 -16.96 9.14
CA PRO A 668 -4.23 -15.75 9.44
C PRO A 668 -3.34 -14.52 9.69
N MET A 669 -2.08 -14.54 9.25
CA MET A 669 -1.10 -13.49 9.56
C MET A 669 -0.39 -13.00 8.30
N ILE A 670 -0.52 -11.71 8.01
CA ILE A 670 0.09 -11.08 6.84
C ILE A 670 0.75 -9.74 7.19
N LYS A 671 1.94 -9.51 6.63
CA LYS A 671 2.52 -8.16 6.50
C LYS A 671 2.50 -7.74 5.04
N ILE A 672 2.09 -6.50 4.78
CA ILE A 672 1.99 -5.95 3.43
C ILE A 672 2.80 -4.66 3.37
N THR A 673 3.76 -4.59 2.45
CA THR A 673 4.48 -3.34 2.20
C THR A 673 3.56 -2.34 1.51
N GLU A 674 3.22 -1.25 2.19
CA GLU A 674 2.51 -0.12 1.61
C GLU A 674 3.51 0.82 0.92
N GLN A 675 3.46 0.82 -0.41
CA GLN A 675 4.40 1.61 -1.22
C GLN A 675 4.10 3.10 -1.07
N GLY A 676 5.14 3.92 -0.91
CA GLY A 676 4.99 5.37 -0.74
C GLY A 676 4.07 6.05 -1.77
N GLU A 677 4.12 5.63 -3.04
CA GLU A 677 3.30 6.14 -4.15
C GLU A 677 1.81 5.78 -4.06
N VAL A 678 1.44 4.83 -3.21
CA VAL A 678 0.05 4.40 -3.01
C VAL A 678 -0.49 4.88 -1.65
N ILE A 679 0.38 5.16 -0.67
CA ILE A 679 -0.02 5.58 0.69
C ILE A 679 -0.97 6.78 0.63
N HIS A 680 -0.65 7.80 -0.16
CA HIS A 680 -1.50 8.99 -0.24
C HIS A 680 -2.90 8.64 -0.78
N ARG A 681 -2.97 7.88 -1.88
CA ARG A 681 -4.25 7.45 -2.47
C ARG A 681 -5.08 6.59 -1.52
N LYS A 682 -4.45 5.69 -0.76
CA LYS A 682 -5.15 4.78 0.15
C LYS A 682 -5.57 5.47 1.46
N TYR A 683 -4.70 6.30 2.02
CA TYR A 683 -4.77 6.71 3.42
C TYR A 683 -4.79 8.23 3.65
N ALA A 684 -4.88 9.07 2.62
CA ALA A 684 -4.97 10.53 2.82
C ALA A 684 -6.33 11.01 3.35
N ARG A 685 -7.39 10.19 3.25
CA ARG A 685 -8.72 10.49 3.76
C ARG A 685 -9.18 9.43 4.76
N PRO A 686 -9.83 9.79 5.87
CA PRO A 686 -10.38 8.83 6.81
C PRO A 686 -11.31 7.80 6.15
N GLU A 687 -12.14 8.23 5.20
CA GLU A 687 -13.08 7.37 4.46
C GLU A 687 -12.34 6.29 3.67
N THR A 688 -11.38 6.68 2.85
CA THR A 688 -10.61 5.73 2.04
C THR A 688 -9.71 4.87 2.91
N ALA A 689 -9.15 5.41 3.99
CA ALA A 689 -8.31 4.64 4.91
C ALA A 689 -9.10 3.51 5.58
N ARG A 690 -10.29 3.82 6.11
CA ARG A 690 -11.18 2.82 6.72
C ARG A 690 -11.55 1.75 5.71
N HIS A 691 -12.02 2.15 4.54
CA HIS A 691 -12.39 1.21 3.49
C HIS A 691 -11.22 0.31 3.05
N ASN A 692 -10.01 0.87 2.87
CA ASN A 692 -8.85 0.06 2.50
C ASN A 692 -8.44 -0.91 3.61
N LEU A 693 -8.48 -0.48 4.87
CA LEU A 693 -8.18 -1.35 6.02
C LEU A 693 -9.23 -2.45 6.19
N GLU A 694 -10.52 -2.11 6.02
CA GLU A 694 -11.65 -3.04 6.00
C GLU A 694 -11.47 -4.09 4.89
N LEU A 695 -11.18 -3.66 3.66
CA LEU A 695 -10.95 -4.57 2.53
C LEU A 695 -9.78 -5.55 2.79
N VAL A 696 -8.66 -5.07 3.33
CA VAL A 696 -7.51 -5.93 3.61
C VAL A 696 -7.85 -6.95 4.70
N LEU A 697 -8.51 -6.50 5.78
CA LEU A 697 -8.89 -7.38 6.88
C LEU A 697 -9.98 -8.38 6.47
N GLY A 698 -10.97 -7.94 5.69
CA GLY A 698 -12.04 -8.76 5.14
C GLY A 698 -11.49 -9.83 4.22
N ALA A 699 -10.59 -9.48 3.29
CA ALA A 699 -9.94 -10.44 2.41
C ALA A 699 -9.16 -11.52 3.17
N MET A 700 -8.47 -11.13 4.26
CA MET A 700 -7.76 -12.10 5.10
C MET A 700 -8.72 -13.04 5.85
N LEU A 701 -9.82 -12.50 6.39
CA LEU A 701 -10.86 -13.32 7.02
C LEU A 701 -11.48 -14.29 6.02
N GLU A 702 -11.83 -13.81 4.82
CA GLU A 702 -12.37 -14.64 3.74
C GLU A 702 -11.38 -15.73 3.32
N HIS A 703 -10.11 -15.35 3.12
CA HIS A 703 -9.04 -16.28 2.76
C HIS A 703 -8.90 -17.41 3.78
N VAL A 704 -9.05 -17.14 5.09
CA VAL A 704 -8.89 -18.15 6.13
C VAL A 704 -10.17 -18.96 6.39
N LEU A 705 -11.34 -18.32 6.29
CA LEU A 705 -12.62 -18.93 6.69
C LEU A 705 -13.29 -19.73 5.58
N MET A 706 -13.17 -19.30 4.32
CA MET A 706 -13.82 -19.98 3.19
C MET A 706 -13.14 -21.33 2.88
N PRO A 707 -13.83 -22.30 2.26
CA PRO A 707 -13.23 -23.57 1.87
C PRO A 707 -12.04 -23.41 0.91
N ALA A 708 -11.02 -24.25 1.06
CA ALA A 708 -9.80 -24.20 0.24
C ALA A 708 -9.99 -24.89 -1.13
N GLU A 709 -10.90 -25.87 -1.20
CA GLU A 709 -11.20 -26.66 -2.40
C GLU A 709 -11.71 -25.79 -3.56
N VAL A 710 -12.33 -24.65 -3.25
CA VAL A 710 -12.80 -23.66 -4.24
C VAL A 710 -11.62 -22.89 -4.86
N ARG A 711 -10.45 -22.92 -4.23
CA ARG A 711 -9.29 -22.09 -4.56
C ARG A 711 -8.07 -22.87 -5.06
N GLU A 712 -8.06 -24.19 -4.92
CA GLU A 712 -6.95 -25.01 -5.43
C GLU A 712 -6.94 -25.02 -6.97
N PRO A 713 -5.82 -24.65 -7.61
CA PRO A 713 -5.73 -24.67 -9.06
C PRO A 713 -5.59 -26.09 -9.60
N HIS A 714 -6.24 -26.36 -10.73
CA HIS A 714 -6.09 -27.64 -11.44
C HIS A 714 -4.62 -27.90 -11.83
N ALA A 715 -4.20 -29.16 -11.80
CA ALA A 715 -2.83 -29.54 -12.19
C ALA A 715 -2.46 -29.09 -13.61
N ALA A 716 -3.43 -29.07 -14.53
CA ALA A 716 -3.24 -28.56 -15.89
C ALA A 716 -2.89 -27.05 -15.92
N TRP A 717 -3.53 -26.25 -15.06
CA TRP A 717 -3.23 -24.81 -14.95
C TRP A 717 -1.83 -24.55 -14.40
N ARG A 718 -1.39 -25.34 -13.41
CA ARG A 718 -0.01 -25.27 -12.88
C ARG A 718 1.02 -25.61 -13.97
N ALA A 719 0.79 -26.70 -14.71
CA ALA A 719 1.66 -27.09 -15.82
C ALA A 719 1.69 -26.04 -16.95
N ALA A 720 0.56 -25.37 -17.21
CA ALA A 720 0.49 -24.25 -18.14
C ALA A 720 1.36 -23.08 -17.66
N MET A 721 1.25 -22.69 -16.39
CA MET A 721 2.06 -21.64 -15.79
C MET A 721 3.56 -21.98 -15.80
N ASP A 722 3.96 -23.21 -15.48
CA ASP A 722 5.36 -23.63 -15.56
C ASP A 722 5.93 -23.44 -16.98
N ALA A 723 5.18 -23.88 -17.99
CA ALA A 723 5.61 -23.75 -19.38
C ALA A 723 5.68 -22.29 -19.86
N MET A 724 4.69 -21.46 -19.51
CA MET A 724 4.65 -20.05 -19.91
C MET A 724 5.69 -19.22 -19.15
N SER A 725 5.89 -19.50 -17.85
CA SER A 725 6.91 -18.86 -17.01
C SER A 725 8.30 -19.03 -17.62
N GLU A 726 8.68 -20.26 -17.99
CA GLU A 726 9.99 -20.54 -18.58
C GLU A 726 10.17 -19.86 -19.95
N ALA A 727 9.14 -19.90 -20.80
CA ALA A 727 9.17 -19.24 -22.10
C ALA A 727 9.31 -17.71 -21.96
N SER A 728 8.57 -17.10 -21.03
CA SER A 728 8.65 -15.67 -20.73
C SER A 728 10.03 -15.29 -20.20
N ARG A 729 10.57 -16.06 -19.25
CA ARG A 729 11.88 -15.82 -18.64
C ARG A 729 12.99 -15.82 -19.69
N LYS A 730 13.01 -16.82 -20.57
CA LYS A 730 14.00 -16.91 -21.65
C LYS A 730 13.96 -15.68 -22.56
N ARG A 731 12.78 -15.21 -22.92
CA ARG A 731 12.58 -14.03 -23.77
C ARG A 731 13.03 -12.74 -23.12
N TYR A 732 12.64 -12.56 -21.85
CA TYR A 732 13.04 -11.41 -21.07
C TYR A 732 14.57 -11.33 -20.95
N ARG A 733 15.22 -12.44 -20.59
CA ARG A 733 16.69 -12.50 -20.49
C ARG A 733 17.40 -12.28 -21.81
N ALA A 734 16.86 -12.85 -22.90
CA ALA A 734 17.41 -12.66 -24.24
C ALA A 734 17.51 -11.18 -24.63
N LEU A 735 16.52 -10.36 -24.26
CA LEU A 735 16.58 -8.91 -24.51
C LEU A 735 17.42 -8.17 -23.46
N VAL A 736 17.14 -8.38 -22.18
CA VAL A 736 17.64 -7.50 -21.11
C VAL A 736 19.10 -7.78 -20.76
N TYR A 737 19.52 -9.05 -20.79
CA TYR A 737 20.83 -9.49 -20.30
C TYR A 737 21.75 -10.04 -21.39
N GLU A 738 21.19 -10.54 -22.49
CA GLU A 738 21.97 -11.22 -23.54
C GLU A 738 22.16 -10.35 -24.79
N ASP A 739 21.27 -9.39 -25.06
CA ASP A 739 21.39 -8.49 -26.21
C ASP A 739 22.42 -7.39 -25.94
N PRO A 740 23.52 -7.31 -26.73
CA PRO A 740 24.59 -6.35 -26.48
C PRO A 740 24.19 -4.89 -26.70
N GLY A 741 23.14 -4.63 -27.49
CA GLY A 741 22.64 -3.28 -27.76
C GLY A 741 21.73 -2.74 -26.66
N PHE A 742 21.18 -3.61 -25.81
CA PHE A 742 20.15 -3.24 -24.85
C PHE A 742 20.62 -2.24 -23.81
N GLN A 743 21.82 -2.43 -23.25
CA GLN A 743 22.37 -1.53 -22.22
C GLN A 743 22.44 -0.08 -22.72
N ALA A 744 22.93 0.13 -23.94
CA ALA A 744 23.04 1.45 -24.55
C ALA A 744 21.66 2.04 -24.88
N TYR A 745 20.72 1.20 -25.36
CA TYR A 745 19.34 1.61 -25.60
C TYR A 745 18.66 2.04 -24.30
N PHE A 746 18.76 1.26 -23.23
CA PHE A 746 18.19 1.57 -21.93
C PHE A 746 18.70 2.92 -21.40
N GLN A 747 20.01 3.14 -21.39
CA GLN A 747 20.60 4.39 -20.89
C GLN A 747 20.17 5.62 -21.72
N GLN A 748 20.08 5.48 -23.04
CA GLN A 748 19.75 6.61 -23.93
C GLN A 748 18.24 6.84 -24.07
N ALA A 749 17.42 5.79 -24.11
CA ALA A 749 15.97 5.89 -24.26
C ALA A 749 15.24 6.17 -22.94
N THR A 750 15.93 6.13 -21.80
CA THR A 750 15.36 6.46 -20.48
C THR A 750 16.11 7.63 -19.84
N PRO A 751 15.52 8.32 -18.85
CA PRO A 751 16.22 9.35 -18.07
C PRO A 751 16.99 8.77 -16.86
N ILE A 752 17.56 7.55 -16.95
CA ILE A 752 18.19 6.90 -15.78
C ILE A 752 19.35 7.70 -15.17
N GLU A 753 20.16 8.35 -16.02
CA GLU A 753 21.28 9.19 -15.57
C GLU A 753 20.79 10.46 -14.87
N GLU A 754 19.67 11.02 -15.33
CA GLU A 754 19.04 12.19 -14.73
C GLU A 754 18.27 11.82 -13.45
N ILE A 755 17.64 10.64 -13.40
CA ILE A 755 17.05 10.07 -12.18
C ILE A 755 18.11 9.92 -11.08
N ALA A 756 19.33 9.53 -11.44
CA ALA A 756 20.44 9.43 -10.48
C ALA A 756 20.80 10.77 -9.81
N GLN A 757 20.43 11.89 -10.44
CA GLN A 757 20.67 13.26 -9.97
C GLN A 757 19.47 13.84 -9.21
N LEU A 758 18.35 13.10 -9.09
CA LEU A 758 17.19 13.55 -8.32
C LEU A 758 17.46 13.56 -6.81
N ASN A 759 16.96 14.62 -6.18
CA ASN A 759 16.85 14.77 -4.74
C ASN A 759 15.53 14.16 -4.20
N THR A 760 15.10 12.99 -4.67
CA THR A 760 13.76 12.44 -4.35
C THR A 760 13.71 11.46 -3.19
N GLY A 761 14.82 10.81 -2.84
CA GLY A 761 14.88 9.90 -1.69
C GLY A 761 16.27 9.82 -1.09
N SER A 762 16.38 9.40 0.17
CA SER A 762 17.67 9.37 0.88
C SER A 762 18.68 8.35 0.31
N ARG A 763 18.24 7.41 -0.56
CA ARG A 763 19.02 6.24 -1.03
C ARG A 763 19.69 6.42 -2.40
N PRO A 764 20.92 5.91 -2.61
CA PRO A 764 21.56 5.91 -3.94
C PRO A 764 20.84 4.99 -4.94
N VAL A 765 20.97 5.29 -6.23
CA VAL A 765 20.27 4.57 -7.32
C VAL A 765 20.89 3.22 -7.70
N SER A 766 22.20 3.04 -7.52
CA SER A 766 22.89 1.77 -7.79
C SER A 766 23.79 1.37 -6.63
N ARG A 767 24.12 0.08 -6.55
CA ARG A 767 24.98 -0.46 -5.49
C ARG A 767 26.47 -0.23 -5.76
N GLY A 768 26.88 -0.18 -7.04
CA GLY A 768 28.27 -0.07 -7.47
C GLY A 768 28.64 1.24 -8.19
N GLY A 769 27.72 2.20 -8.29
CA GLY A 769 27.94 3.47 -9.00
C GLY A 769 27.86 3.37 -10.53
N THR A 770 27.63 2.18 -11.09
CA THR A 770 27.36 1.98 -12.52
C THR A 770 25.85 2.02 -12.80
N PHE A 771 25.48 2.12 -14.09
CA PHE A 771 24.11 2.00 -14.58
C PHE A 771 23.85 0.68 -15.32
N ALA A 772 24.70 -0.34 -15.12
CA ALA A 772 24.45 -1.68 -15.62
C ALA A 772 23.18 -2.25 -14.95
N VAL A 773 22.36 -3.00 -15.70
CA VAL A 773 21.07 -3.53 -15.21
C VAL A 773 21.26 -4.39 -13.95
N GLU A 774 22.37 -5.11 -13.84
CA GLU A 774 22.75 -5.95 -12.71
C GLU A 774 22.95 -5.11 -11.43
N ASP A 775 23.66 -3.99 -11.56
CA ASP A 775 24.04 -3.09 -10.44
C ASP A 775 22.91 -2.13 -10.02
N LEU A 776 21.94 -1.92 -10.91
CA LEU A 776 20.76 -1.11 -10.64
C LEU A 776 19.84 -1.77 -9.61
N ARG A 777 19.28 -0.94 -8.72
CA ARG A 777 18.19 -1.36 -7.84
C ARG A 777 16.88 -1.46 -8.62
N ALA A 778 15.94 -2.27 -8.14
CA ALA A 778 14.66 -2.47 -8.80
C ALA A 778 13.82 -1.19 -8.96
N ILE A 779 13.88 -0.26 -7.98
CA ILE A 779 13.13 1.01 -8.05
C ILE A 779 13.60 1.88 -9.24
N PRO A 780 14.89 2.26 -9.37
CA PRO A 780 15.37 2.99 -10.54
C PRO A 780 15.13 2.27 -11.87
N TRP A 781 15.22 0.94 -11.89
CA TRP A 781 14.91 0.14 -13.07
C TRP A 781 13.46 0.36 -13.54
N VAL A 782 12.47 0.10 -12.67
CA VAL A 782 11.06 0.31 -13.00
C VAL A 782 10.76 1.78 -13.29
N PHE A 783 11.36 2.69 -12.52
CA PHE A 783 11.11 4.12 -12.64
C PHE A 783 11.61 4.72 -13.96
N ALA A 784 12.77 4.28 -14.46
CA ALA A 784 13.28 4.72 -15.75
C ALA A 784 12.35 4.35 -16.92
N TRP A 785 11.78 3.13 -16.90
CA TRP A 785 10.82 2.68 -17.91
C TRP A 785 9.40 3.25 -17.73
N MET A 786 9.05 3.69 -16.51
CA MET A 786 7.85 4.49 -16.25
C MET A 786 7.90 5.81 -17.00
N GLN A 787 9.02 6.52 -16.90
CA GLN A 787 9.18 7.86 -17.48
C GLN A 787 9.02 7.84 -19.00
N ASN A 788 9.61 6.86 -19.68
CA ASN A 788 9.60 6.81 -21.15
C ASN A 788 8.40 6.06 -21.75
N ARG A 789 7.38 5.75 -20.93
CA ARG A 789 6.11 5.10 -21.33
C ARG A 789 6.23 3.72 -21.98
N HIS A 790 7.41 3.09 -21.95
CA HIS A 790 7.55 1.71 -22.40
C HIS A 790 6.94 0.74 -21.39
N LEU A 791 7.14 0.99 -20.09
CA LEU A 791 6.75 0.07 -19.00
C LEU A 791 7.30 -1.36 -19.16
N LEU A 792 8.42 -1.53 -19.86
CA LEU A 792 9.00 -2.82 -20.25
C LEU A 792 9.06 -3.87 -19.12
N PRO A 793 9.47 -3.54 -17.88
CA PRO A 793 9.58 -4.52 -16.79
C PRO A 793 8.25 -5.15 -16.38
N ALA A 794 7.12 -4.58 -16.77
CA ALA A 794 5.80 -4.95 -16.28
C ALA A 794 5.04 -5.90 -17.21
N TRP A 795 5.55 -6.16 -18.42
CA TRP A 795 4.84 -6.99 -19.41
C TRP A 795 5.75 -7.77 -20.37
N TYR A 796 7.00 -7.33 -20.59
CA TYR A 796 7.85 -7.91 -21.64
C TYR A 796 8.12 -9.41 -21.42
N GLY A 797 7.97 -10.20 -22.48
CA GLY A 797 8.09 -11.67 -22.48
C GLY A 797 6.76 -12.40 -22.26
N THR A 798 5.78 -11.74 -21.62
CA THR A 798 4.47 -12.33 -21.32
C THR A 798 3.61 -12.49 -22.57
N GLY A 799 3.66 -11.50 -23.48
CA GLY A 799 2.83 -11.49 -24.68
C GLY A 799 3.11 -12.68 -25.59
N SER A 800 4.37 -12.91 -25.91
CA SER A 800 4.72 -14.10 -26.68
C SER A 800 4.50 -15.40 -25.89
N ALA A 801 4.70 -15.43 -24.57
CA ALA A 801 4.45 -16.64 -23.79
C ALA A 801 2.97 -17.07 -23.84
N PHE A 802 2.05 -16.11 -23.69
CA PHE A 802 0.62 -16.35 -23.83
C PHE A 802 0.22 -16.70 -25.27
N ALA A 803 0.69 -15.94 -26.26
CA ALA A 803 0.37 -16.19 -27.66
C ALA A 803 0.82 -17.58 -28.13
N ASP A 804 2.04 -18.00 -27.77
CA ASP A 804 2.55 -19.33 -28.14
C ASP A 804 1.79 -20.45 -27.43
N PHE A 805 1.42 -20.26 -26.16
CA PHE A 805 0.65 -21.25 -25.42
C PHE A 805 -0.77 -21.38 -25.99
N ALA A 806 -1.40 -20.26 -26.33
CA ALA A 806 -2.72 -20.22 -26.94
C ALA A 806 -2.81 -20.97 -28.28
N GLN A 807 -1.70 -21.04 -29.03
CA GLN A 807 -1.62 -21.79 -30.30
C GLN A 807 -1.53 -23.32 -30.12
N ARG A 808 -1.29 -23.82 -28.91
CA ARG A 808 -1.29 -25.26 -28.63
C ARG A 808 -2.73 -25.80 -28.66
N PRO A 809 -2.95 -27.08 -28.98
CA PRO A 809 -4.28 -27.68 -28.90
C PRO A 809 -4.90 -27.50 -27.50
N GLY A 810 -6.05 -26.81 -27.42
CA GLY A 810 -6.74 -26.52 -26.15
C GLY A 810 -6.11 -25.38 -25.33
N GLY A 811 -5.07 -24.72 -25.82
CA GLY A 811 -4.28 -23.74 -25.08
C GLY A 811 -5.08 -22.48 -24.74
N LEU A 812 -5.78 -21.91 -25.72
CA LEU A 812 -6.60 -20.71 -25.50
C LEU A 812 -7.78 -20.99 -24.56
N GLU A 813 -8.43 -22.15 -24.70
CA GLU A 813 -9.50 -22.58 -23.79
C GLU A 813 -8.99 -22.71 -22.36
N CYS A 814 -7.80 -23.30 -22.17
CA CYS A 814 -7.15 -23.38 -20.87
C CYS A 814 -6.88 -21.98 -20.27
N LEU A 815 -6.37 -21.02 -21.06
CA LEU A 815 -6.10 -19.67 -20.55
C LEU A 815 -7.39 -18.92 -20.17
N ARG A 816 -8.46 -19.09 -20.95
CA ARG A 816 -9.79 -18.53 -20.66
C ARG A 816 -10.37 -19.13 -19.37
N ASP A 817 -10.25 -20.44 -19.22
CA ASP A 817 -10.68 -21.16 -18.03
C ASP A 817 -9.91 -20.69 -16.78
N MET A 818 -8.58 -20.58 -16.87
CA MET A 818 -7.75 -20.00 -15.81
C MET A 818 -8.19 -18.57 -15.46
N TYR A 819 -8.48 -17.71 -16.43
CA TYR A 819 -8.91 -16.34 -16.15
C TYR A 819 -10.29 -16.29 -15.46
N GLN A 820 -11.19 -17.19 -15.83
CA GLN A 820 -12.53 -17.27 -15.26
C GLN A 820 -12.55 -17.90 -13.87
N HIS A 821 -11.65 -18.85 -13.56
CA HIS A 821 -11.80 -19.68 -12.36
C HIS A 821 -10.59 -19.64 -11.42
N TRP A 822 -9.45 -19.05 -11.82
CA TRP A 822 -8.26 -18.95 -10.98
C TRP A 822 -7.90 -17.49 -10.66
N LEU A 823 -8.18 -17.05 -9.42
CA LEU A 823 -7.96 -15.67 -8.97
C LEU A 823 -6.53 -15.17 -9.15
N PHE A 824 -5.52 -16.03 -8.96
CA PHE A 824 -4.13 -15.71 -9.23
C PHE A 824 -3.89 -15.32 -10.70
N PHE A 825 -4.34 -16.15 -11.63
CA PHE A 825 -4.17 -15.87 -13.06
C PHE A 825 -5.02 -14.69 -13.51
N ARG A 826 -6.24 -14.55 -12.98
CA ARG A 826 -7.09 -13.37 -13.22
C ARG A 826 -6.38 -12.08 -12.79
N SER A 827 -5.85 -12.05 -11.57
CA SER A 827 -5.12 -10.90 -11.03
C SER A 827 -3.90 -10.54 -11.86
N LEU A 828 -3.17 -11.53 -12.38
CA LEU A 828 -2.04 -11.31 -13.30
C LEU A 828 -2.48 -10.64 -14.60
N VAL A 829 -3.55 -11.15 -15.23
CA VAL A 829 -4.06 -10.62 -16.50
C VAL A 829 -4.68 -9.23 -16.31
N ASP A 830 -5.40 -8.98 -15.21
CA ASP A 830 -5.99 -7.67 -14.92
C ASP A 830 -4.92 -6.61 -14.63
N ASN A 831 -3.83 -6.99 -13.95
CA ASN A 831 -2.68 -6.11 -13.78
C ASN A 831 -1.97 -5.82 -15.12
N LEU A 832 -1.81 -6.84 -15.99
CA LEU A 832 -1.32 -6.63 -17.37
C LEU A 832 -2.20 -5.67 -18.16
N GLN A 833 -3.53 -5.79 -18.07
CA GLN A 833 -4.47 -4.86 -18.72
C GLN A 833 -4.18 -3.40 -18.32
N MET A 834 -4.08 -3.13 -17.02
CA MET A 834 -3.80 -1.79 -16.51
C MET A 834 -2.45 -1.26 -17.01
N VAL A 835 -1.40 -2.08 -16.97
CA VAL A 835 -0.06 -1.70 -17.44
C VAL A 835 -0.08 -1.39 -18.94
N ILE A 836 -0.73 -2.23 -19.75
CA ILE A 836 -0.88 -2.02 -21.19
C ILE A 836 -1.63 -0.70 -21.46
N ALA A 837 -2.67 -0.38 -20.69
CA ALA A 837 -3.40 0.88 -20.84
C ALA A 837 -2.57 2.13 -20.49
N LYS A 838 -1.58 2.00 -19.59
CA LYS A 838 -0.67 3.10 -19.19
C LYS A 838 0.52 3.29 -20.12
N ALA A 839 0.96 2.21 -20.77
CA ALA A 839 2.03 2.24 -21.76
C ALA A 839 1.58 3.01 -23.01
N ASP A 840 2.51 3.72 -23.65
CA ASP A 840 2.22 4.46 -24.87
C ASP A 840 3.38 4.30 -25.85
N MET A 841 3.22 3.40 -26.82
CA MET A 841 4.29 3.10 -27.78
C MET A 841 4.61 4.29 -28.69
N ARG A 842 3.69 5.25 -28.88
CA ARG A 842 3.95 6.46 -29.67
C ARG A 842 4.93 7.37 -28.94
N ILE A 843 4.66 7.65 -27.67
CA ILE A 843 5.58 8.42 -26.81
C ILE A 843 6.89 7.66 -26.62
N ALA A 844 6.84 6.34 -26.39
CA ALA A 844 8.03 5.49 -26.31
C ALA A 844 8.94 5.65 -27.54
N ARG A 845 8.36 5.77 -28.74
CA ARG A 845 9.09 6.04 -29.99
C ARG A 845 9.84 7.37 -29.94
N GLN A 846 9.22 8.40 -29.39
CA GLN A 846 9.86 9.71 -29.21
C GLN A 846 11.09 9.62 -28.30
N TYR A 847 10.99 8.87 -27.19
CA TYR A 847 12.16 8.61 -26.33
C TYR A 847 13.24 7.78 -27.04
N ALA A 848 12.86 6.80 -27.85
CA ALA A 848 13.80 6.03 -28.64
C ALA A 848 14.63 6.93 -29.58
N THR A 849 14.11 8.09 -30.03
CA THR A 849 14.89 9.06 -30.84
C THR A 849 16.12 9.64 -30.13
N LEU A 850 16.21 9.50 -28.81
CA LEU A 850 17.40 9.88 -28.03
C LEU A 850 18.57 8.90 -28.21
N VAL A 851 18.30 7.69 -28.71
CA VAL A 851 19.32 6.69 -29.02
C VAL A 851 20.07 7.10 -30.29
N SER A 852 21.38 7.28 -30.14
CA SER A 852 22.27 7.80 -31.17
C SER A 852 22.47 6.86 -32.37
N ASP A 853 22.58 5.56 -32.13
CA ASP A 853 22.64 4.56 -33.19
C ASP A 853 21.24 4.28 -33.74
N ALA A 854 20.96 4.81 -34.93
CA ALA A 854 19.66 4.65 -35.58
C ALA A 854 19.29 3.19 -35.90
N ARG A 855 20.29 2.35 -36.23
CA ARG A 855 20.04 0.94 -36.56
C ARG A 855 19.64 0.16 -35.31
N GLU A 856 20.38 0.35 -34.23
CA GLU A 856 20.08 -0.30 -32.95
C GLU A 856 18.78 0.22 -32.34
N ARG A 857 18.54 1.53 -32.43
CA ARG A 857 17.26 2.16 -32.05
C ARG A 857 16.09 1.47 -32.74
N ASP A 858 16.10 1.41 -34.07
CA ASP A 858 14.96 0.92 -34.85
C ASP A 858 14.77 -0.59 -34.62
N ARG A 859 15.86 -1.36 -34.48
CA ARG A 859 15.83 -2.80 -34.16
C ARG A 859 15.20 -3.07 -32.80
N LEU A 860 15.73 -2.46 -31.74
CA LEU A 860 15.30 -2.72 -30.35
C LEU A 860 13.89 -2.20 -30.09
N TYR A 861 13.57 -1.00 -30.58
CA TYR A 861 12.21 -0.48 -30.47
C TYR A 861 11.20 -1.40 -31.21
N SER A 862 11.52 -1.89 -32.41
CA SER A 862 10.62 -2.79 -33.14
C SER A 862 10.40 -4.13 -32.42
N ILE A 863 11.45 -4.67 -31.78
CA ILE A 863 11.33 -5.89 -30.95
C ILE A 863 10.36 -5.64 -29.78
N ILE A 864 10.52 -4.51 -29.09
CA ILE A 864 9.67 -4.12 -27.96
C ILE A 864 8.23 -3.88 -28.42
N GLU A 865 8.02 -3.09 -29.47
CA GLU A 865 6.68 -2.77 -30.01
C GLU A 865 5.94 -4.04 -30.47
N THR A 866 6.64 -4.96 -31.13
CA THR A 866 6.06 -6.25 -31.55
C THR A 866 5.62 -7.09 -30.36
N GLU A 867 6.45 -7.17 -29.31
CA GLU A 867 6.09 -7.90 -28.09
C GLU A 867 4.92 -7.21 -27.35
N PHE A 868 4.86 -5.88 -27.36
CA PHE A 868 3.76 -5.12 -26.77
C PHE A 868 2.43 -5.45 -27.46
N GLN A 869 2.42 -5.45 -28.79
CA GLN A 869 1.21 -5.80 -29.55
C GLN A 869 0.75 -7.24 -29.27
N ARG A 870 1.69 -8.18 -29.15
CA ARG A 870 1.38 -9.57 -28.76
C ARG A 870 0.77 -9.64 -27.37
N ALA A 871 1.29 -8.88 -26.41
CA ALA A 871 0.74 -8.82 -25.05
C ALA A 871 -0.67 -8.24 -25.05
N HIS A 872 -0.89 -7.14 -25.77
CA HIS A 872 -2.20 -6.54 -25.96
C HIS A 872 -3.22 -7.55 -26.54
N ASP A 873 -2.88 -8.19 -27.66
CA ASP A 873 -3.79 -9.10 -28.35
C ASP A 873 -4.07 -10.37 -27.54
N ALA A 874 -3.04 -10.92 -26.88
CA ALA A 874 -3.21 -12.09 -26.01
C ALA A 874 -4.16 -11.79 -24.86
N VAL A 875 -4.04 -10.62 -24.22
CA VAL A 875 -4.93 -10.20 -23.15
C VAL A 875 -6.39 -10.09 -23.63
N LEU A 876 -6.64 -9.52 -24.81
CA LEU A 876 -8.00 -9.48 -25.37
C LEU A 876 -8.54 -10.89 -25.68
N GLN A 877 -7.71 -11.78 -26.23
CA GLN A 877 -8.11 -13.16 -26.52
C GLN A 877 -8.47 -13.96 -25.26
N ILE A 878 -7.67 -13.81 -24.20
CA ILE A 878 -7.86 -14.47 -22.90
C ILE A 878 -9.12 -13.95 -22.21
N THR A 879 -9.30 -12.63 -22.17
CA THR A 879 -10.42 -12.02 -21.45
C THR A 879 -11.74 -12.06 -22.24
N GLY A 880 -11.65 -12.16 -23.57
CA GLY A 880 -12.79 -12.10 -24.48
C GLY A 880 -13.40 -10.69 -24.59
N GLN A 881 -12.60 -9.65 -24.37
CA GLN A 881 -13.01 -8.24 -24.43
C GLN A 881 -12.63 -7.63 -25.80
N GLU A 882 -13.34 -6.58 -26.20
CA GLU A 882 -13.03 -5.81 -27.42
C GLU A 882 -11.94 -4.76 -27.17
N ALA A 883 -11.83 -4.28 -25.93
CA ALA A 883 -10.85 -3.30 -25.52
C ALA A 883 -10.25 -3.61 -24.14
N VAL A 884 -9.00 -3.17 -23.94
CA VAL A 884 -8.31 -3.30 -22.65
C VAL A 884 -9.06 -2.48 -21.59
N LEU A 885 -9.25 -3.07 -20.40
CA LEU A 885 -10.01 -2.50 -19.27
C LEU A 885 -11.50 -2.24 -19.55
N GLU A 886 -12.12 -2.90 -20.54
CA GLU A 886 -13.55 -2.77 -20.83
C GLU A 886 -14.42 -3.08 -19.59
N ARG A 887 -14.04 -4.10 -18.80
CA ARG A 887 -14.72 -4.46 -17.53
C ARG A 887 -14.37 -3.57 -16.34
N GLN A 888 -13.47 -2.58 -16.50
CA GLN A 888 -13.06 -1.65 -15.44
C GLN A 888 -13.19 -0.18 -15.90
N PRO A 889 -14.41 0.27 -16.27
CA PRO A 889 -14.61 1.57 -16.91
C PRO A 889 -14.22 2.77 -16.03
N GLN A 890 -14.35 2.65 -14.70
CA GLN A 890 -13.94 3.70 -13.77
C GLN A 890 -12.41 3.89 -13.75
N LEU A 891 -11.66 2.79 -13.74
CA LEU A 891 -10.20 2.83 -13.84
C LEU A 891 -9.77 3.42 -15.19
N LEU A 892 -10.38 2.96 -16.28
CA LEU A 892 -10.10 3.48 -17.62
C LEU A 892 -10.39 4.99 -17.73
N ALA A 893 -11.51 5.46 -17.17
CA ALA A 893 -11.86 6.87 -17.12
C ALA A 893 -10.82 7.68 -16.32
N SER A 894 -10.42 7.19 -15.14
CA SER A 894 -9.38 7.82 -14.33
C SER A 894 -8.06 7.93 -15.08
N LEU A 895 -7.59 6.87 -15.73
CA LEU A 895 -6.35 6.92 -16.53
C LEU A 895 -6.45 7.96 -17.67
N ARG A 896 -7.58 7.98 -18.39
CA ARG A 896 -7.82 8.93 -19.49
C ARG A 896 -7.89 10.39 -19.04
N LEU A 897 -8.28 10.67 -17.80
CA LEU A 897 -8.28 12.04 -17.26
C LEU A 897 -6.87 12.61 -17.06
N ARG A 898 -5.88 11.73 -16.90
CA ARG A 898 -4.49 12.11 -16.59
C ARG A 898 -3.67 12.37 -17.85
N ASP A 899 -3.97 11.64 -18.91
CA ASP A 899 -3.22 11.68 -20.17
C ASP A 899 -2.99 13.09 -20.76
N PRO A 900 -3.99 14.01 -20.79
CA PRO A 900 -3.78 15.36 -21.34
C PRO A 900 -2.74 16.20 -20.62
N TYR A 901 -2.34 15.79 -19.41
CA TYR A 901 -1.33 16.47 -18.60
C TYR A 901 0.01 15.74 -18.62
N ILE A 902 0.02 14.41 -18.71
CA ILE A 902 1.25 13.60 -18.76
C ILE A 902 1.90 13.65 -20.14
N ASP A 903 1.10 13.62 -21.21
CA ASP A 903 1.61 13.57 -22.58
C ASP A 903 2.46 14.81 -22.92
N PRO A 904 2.00 16.07 -22.68
CA PRO A 904 2.84 17.25 -22.86
C PRO A 904 4.18 17.18 -22.14
N MET A 905 4.18 16.75 -20.86
CA MET A 905 5.40 16.63 -20.07
C MET A 905 6.37 15.59 -20.66
N SER A 906 5.84 14.52 -21.24
CA SER A 906 6.64 13.47 -21.90
C SER A 906 7.35 14.03 -23.14
N TYR A 907 6.66 14.79 -23.99
CA TYR A 907 7.27 15.45 -25.15
C TYR A 907 8.31 16.50 -24.73
N PHE A 908 8.00 17.32 -23.72
CA PHE A 908 8.97 18.26 -23.15
C PHE A 908 10.20 17.53 -22.59
N GLN A 909 10.03 16.41 -21.87
CA GLN A 909 11.14 15.65 -21.33
C GLN A 909 12.07 15.14 -22.43
N VAL A 910 11.55 14.60 -23.53
CA VAL A 910 12.37 14.17 -24.68
C VAL A 910 13.20 15.33 -25.23
N ARG A 911 12.58 16.49 -25.45
CA ARG A 911 13.28 17.70 -25.90
C ARG A 911 14.38 18.11 -24.92
N LEU A 912 14.03 18.26 -23.65
CA LEU A 912 14.93 18.74 -22.60
C LEU A 912 16.11 17.78 -22.37
N LEU A 913 15.89 16.47 -22.42
CA LEU A 913 16.94 15.45 -22.37
C LEU A 913 17.89 15.58 -23.57
N ARG A 914 17.33 15.73 -24.78
CA ARG A 914 18.12 15.91 -26.01
C ARG A 914 19.01 17.14 -25.95
N GLU A 915 18.47 18.26 -25.48
CA GLU A 915 19.21 19.51 -25.29
C GLU A 915 20.28 19.34 -24.20
N LEU A 916 19.91 18.81 -23.02
CA LEU A 916 20.81 18.58 -21.90
C LEU A 916 22.01 17.71 -22.28
N ARG A 917 21.79 16.62 -23.01
CA ARG A 917 22.83 15.66 -23.41
C ARG A 917 23.76 16.18 -24.50
N ARG A 918 23.33 17.20 -25.27
CA ARG A 918 24.19 17.91 -26.25
C ARG A 918 25.07 18.98 -25.61
N LEU A 919 24.70 19.49 -24.44
CA LEU A 919 25.49 20.50 -23.74
C LEU A 919 26.79 19.89 -23.17
N PRO A 920 27.97 20.50 -23.43
CA PRO A 920 29.23 20.05 -22.85
C PRO A 920 29.22 20.03 -21.32
N ALA A 921 30.07 19.20 -20.73
CA ALA A 921 30.33 19.24 -19.30
C ALA A 921 30.84 20.63 -18.89
N GLY A 922 30.25 21.23 -17.84
CA GLY A 922 30.60 22.56 -17.36
C GLY A 922 29.90 23.74 -18.06
N ASP A 923 29.05 23.50 -19.07
CA ASP A 923 28.23 24.57 -19.65
C ASP A 923 27.25 25.14 -18.58
N PRO A 924 27.22 26.46 -18.34
CA PRO A 924 26.38 27.06 -17.30
C PRO A 924 24.88 26.82 -17.53
N ARG A 925 24.45 26.57 -18.78
CA ARG A 925 23.05 26.28 -19.11
C ARG A 925 22.62 24.88 -18.67
N ARG A 926 23.57 23.97 -18.44
CA ARG A 926 23.29 22.57 -18.09
C ARG A 926 22.47 22.46 -16.81
N ALA A 927 22.73 23.32 -15.83
CA ALA A 927 22.00 23.33 -14.56
C ALA A 927 20.50 23.63 -14.74
N ALA A 928 20.16 24.64 -15.56
CA ALA A 928 18.77 25.01 -15.84
C ALA A 928 18.03 23.90 -16.61
N HIS A 929 18.67 23.28 -17.61
CA HIS A 929 18.08 22.16 -18.36
C HIS A 929 17.88 20.94 -17.48
N LEU A 930 18.86 20.60 -16.64
CA LEU A 930 18.73 19.52 -15.68
C LEU A 930 17.54 19.78 -14.76
N GLN A 931 17.41 20.99 -14.18
CA GLN A 931 16.28 21.32 -13.33
C GLN A 931 14.93 21.15 -14.06
N ALA A 932 14.82 21.56 -15.32
CA ALA A 932 13.62 21.36 -16.12
C ALA A 932 13.33 19.87 -16.36
N VAL A 933 14.35 19.05 -16.66
CA VAL A 933 14.20 17.59 -16.76
C VAL A 933 13.72 17.00 -15.44
N LEU A 934 14.30 17.38 -14.29
CA LEU A 934 13.90 16.88 -12.99
C LEU A 934 12.43 17.23 -12.66
N ARG A 935 11.94 18.41 -13.07
CA ARG A 935 10.52 18.77 -12.97
C ARG A 935 9.62 17.82 -13.77
N THR A 936 9.99 17.55 -15.03
CA THR A 936 9.23 16.58 -15.85
C THR A 936 9.21 15.19 -15.21
N ILE A 937 10.34 14.75 -14.62
CA ILE A 937 10.41 13.43 -13.98
C ILE A 937 9.42 13.33 -12.81
N ASN A 938 9.39 14.34 -11.94
CA ASN A 938 8.45 14.40 -10.84
C ASN A 938 6.99 14.47 -11.32
N GLY A 939 6.70 15.29 -12.33
CA GLY A 939 5.35 15.42 -12.88
C GLY A 939 4.82 14.13 -13.51
N ILE A 940 5.63 13.44 -14.32
CA ILE A 940 5.25 12.16 -14.96
C ILE A 940 5.10 11.05 -13.90
N ALA A 941 5.96 11.03 -12.89
CA ALA A 941 5.89 10.07 -11.78
C ALA A 941 4.55 10.17 -11.04
N ALA A 942 4.20 11.40 -10.64
CA ALA A 942 2.91 11.71 -10.04
C ALA A 942 1.76 11.27 -10.93
N GLY A 943 1.90 11.53 -12.24
CA GLY A 943 1.01 11.10 -13.32
C GLY A 943 0.60 9.64 -13.29
N LEU A 944 1.62 8.78 -13.38
CA LEU A 944 1.48 7.36 -13.64
C LEU A 944 1.27 6.52 -12.39
N GLN A 945 1.73 7.00 -11.23
CA GLN A 945 1.68 6.31 -9.94
C GLN A 945 2.28 4.89 -10.05
N ASN A 946 1.47 3.86 -9.83
CA ASN A 946 1.87 2.46 -9.86
C ASN A 946 1.93 1.87 -11.29
N THR A 947 3.07 1.33 -11.73
CA THR A 947 3.20 0.88 -13.15
C THR A 947 3.77 -0.51 -13.39
N GLY A 948 3.98 -1.35 -12.39
CA GLY A 948 4.17 -2.77 -12.69
C GLY A 948 4.97 -3.58 -11.75
#